data_AF-U5Q4Y2-F1
#
_entry.id   AF-U5Q4Y2-F1
#
_cell.length_a   1.000
_cell.length_b   1.000
_cell.length_c   1.000
_cell.angle_alpha   90.00
_cell.angle_beta   90.00
_cell.angle_gamma   90.00
#
_symmetry.space_group_name_H-M   'P 1'
#
loop_
_entity.id
_entity.type
_entity.pdbx_description
1 polymer ?
#
loop_
_entity_poly.entity_id
_entity_poly.type
_entity_poly.pdbx_seq_one_letter_code
_entity_poly.pdbx_strand_id
1 'polypeptide(L)'
;MKQLKILAFALLLLTGCKEREEGITNLKMLEGGKTFAVPSGTVADQMVLERFPDAKIVYFNSVMDCALAVKEGKALATSYDKPVLANIAAKVDGVCVLDELIMDDKYGFAVQKENTGLKQVMDEVLNEIKAEGTYEKMSDRWFPKQGEPGPMPAIKIDGQNGVLRFGTSAVTEPMSYVDGSQKVVGFDIEYASYIAKKLGKRLEIVNMEFGAMLPALISGKVDMIGAGLSITEERAKSVLFSESYYPSGIAVMVKKTAGTKDSEKSTGKLRGIEDIGDKRIGVLLGSIHEKFAMENQPNAELLQYPTVSDLLMALKMSKIDAAYFDHVGLKLIIKDNPDVDILAPKVFDVPIAAAFNENKDTLREKFNTFLKEIKTSGVYDDMVQRWMEKDIFEMPEIDESNANGELRVGIVCDIGLPFTAVKDGQIVGFDIELSKRFAAYMKMKYVPSDIQFGSMIASIATDKIDMAACSMMITEEREKQIDFSDKYYDCGISILARKDDISIPGTTPTSKIEKKGFFKSISESFYNNLILENRYKLIIDGLKLTLLISLLSAILGTILGGFVCYMRMSKNKLLLGFAKGYISLLRGTPVLVLLMIIFYVVFASVNISPVIAAIVAFALNFAAYVSEMFRTSIQGVDKGQAEAGVAGGFTRVETFIYIIMPQAMRQVLPVYKGEFISLLKMTSIVGYIAVQDITRASDIIRSRTFDAFFPLLMAAAIYLVLAWLLTWALDKVEISVDPKRKRIKKAEEAV
;
A
#
# COMPACT_ATOMS: atom_id res chain seq x y z
N MET A 1 -63.85 -18.26 36.41
CA MET A 1 -62.96 -19.46 36.54
C MET A 1 -62.71 -20.25 35.24
N LYS A 2 -63.03 -19.74 34.03
CA LYS A 2 -62.66 -20.40 32.75
C LYS A 2 -61.60 -19.66 31.93
N GLN A 3 -61.25 -18.42 32.27
CA GLN A 3 -60.25 -17.63 31.54
C GLN A 3 -58.82 -17.74 32.11
N LEU A 4 -58.66 -18.22 33.35
CA LEU A 4 -57.34 -18.36 33.98
C LEU A 4 -56.63 -19.69 33.65
N LYS A 5 -57.32 -20.65 33.02
CA LYS A 5 -56.74 -21.95 32.62
C LYS A 5 -56.19 -21.98 31.18
N ILE A 6 -56.52 -20.99 30.35
CA ILE A 6 -56.02 -20.92 28.96
C ILE A 6 -54.65 -20.24 28.92
N LEU A 7 -54.35 -19.35 29.87
CA LEU A 7 -53.05 -18.69 29.96
C LEU A 7 -51.93 -19.61 30.51
N ALA A 8 -52.29 -20.65 31.27
CA ALA A 8 -51.33 -21.61 31.82
C ALA A 8 -50.92 -22.74 30.83
N PHE A 9 -51.68 -22.94 29.75
CA PHE A 9 -51.37 -23.97 28.74
C PHE A 9 -50.58 -23.41 27.55
N ALA A 10 -50.60 -22.09 27.33
CA ALA A 10 -49.77 -21.42 26.32
C ALA A 10 -48.33 -21.15 26.79
N LEU A 11 -48.03 -21.28 28.09
CA LEU A 11 -46.70 -21.07 28.66
C LEU A 11 -45.81 -22.34 28.66
N LEU A 12 -46.31 -23.47 28.14
CA LEU A 12 -45.63 -24.78 28.18
C LEU A 12 -45.16 -25.30 26.80
N LEU A 13 -45.27 -24.50 25.74
CA LEU A 13 -44.83 -24.86 24.38
C LEU A 13 -43.73 -23.96 23.79
N LEU A 14 -43.09 -23.13 24.61
CA LEU A 14 -41.89 -22.36 24.22
C LEU A 14 -40.65 -22.78 25.00
N THR A 15 -40.54 -24.06 25.35
CA THR A 15 -39.21 -24.69 25.49
C THR A 15 -38.73 -25.08 24.09
N GLY A 16 -38.51 -24.06 23.26
CA GLY A 16 -37.71 -24.23 22.06
C GLY A 16 -36.34 -24.69 22.51
N CYS A 17 -35.98 -25.92 22.12
CA CYS A 17 -34.65 -26.48 22.27
C CYS A 17 -33.62 -25.40 21.95
N LYS A 18 -32.89 -24.95 22.97
CA LYS A 18 -31.58 -24.37 22.77
C LYS A 18 -30.74 -25.54 22.26
N GLU A 19 -30.76 -25.78 20.95
CA GLU A 19 -29.78 -26.65 20.31
C GLU A 19 -28.44 -26.19 20.88
N ARG A 20 -27.77 -27.08 21.60
CA ARG A 20 -26.34 -26.90 21.85
C ARG A 20 -25.76 -26.67 20.46
N GLU A 21 -25.16 -25.51 20.21
CA GLU A 21 -24.35 -25.33 19.02
C GLU A 21 -23.27 -26.40 19.08
N GLU A 22 -23.51 -27.53 18.42
CA GLU A 22 -22.49 -28.53 18.19
C GLU A 22 -21.39 -27.81 17.42
N GLY A 23 -20.20 -27.78 18.01
CA GLY A 23 -19.04 -27.22 17.35
C GLY A 23 -18.85 -27.85 15.99
N ILE A 24 -18.52 -27.03 15.00
CA ILE A 24 -18.16 -27.54 13.69
C ILE A 24 -16.87 -28.32 13.86
N THR A 25 -16.94 -29.62 13.63
CA THR A 25 -15.83 -30.56 13.84
C THR A 25 -15.40 -31.25 12.56
N ASN A 26 -16.18 -31.13 11.48
CA ASN A 26 -15.93 -31.76 10.19
C ASN A 26 -16.53 -30.95 9.04
N LEU A 27 -16.12 -31.24 7.81
CA LEU A 27 -16.52 -30.47 6.62
C LEU A 27 -18.00 -30.66 6.23
N LYS A 28 -18.64 -31.78 6.58
CA LYS A 28 -20.06 -32.03 6.24
C LYS A 28 -20.99 -31.04 6.92
N MET A 29 -20.63 -30.56 8.10
CA MET A 29 -21.40 -29.55 8.85
C MET A 29 -21.41 -28.17 8.18
N LEU A 30 -20.61 -27.99 7.11
CA LEU A 30 -20.54 -26.76 6.31
C LEU A 30 -21.40 -26.82 5.03
N GLU A 31 -22.08 -27.94 4.78
CA GLU A 31 -23.05 -28.08 3.68
C GLU A 31 -24.36 -27.32 3.98
N GLY A 32 -25.16 -27.06 2.94
CA GLY A 32 -26.49 -26.43 3.08
C GLY A 32 -26.48 -24.89 3.10
N GLY A 33 -25.65 -24.27 2.27
CA GLY A 33 -25.68 -22.83 2.01
C GLY A 33 -25.09 -21.94 3.10
N LYS A 34 -24.07 -22.46 3.81
CA LYS A 34 -23.38 -21.74 4.88
C LYS A 34 -22.52 -20.60 4.33
N THR A 35 -22.32 -19.58 5.16
CA THR A 35 -21.53 -18.39 4.79
C THR A 35 -20.04 -18.65 5.01
N PHE A 36 -19.24 -18.47 3.98
CA PHE A 36 -17.78 -18.52 4.03
C PHE A 36 -17.20 -17.11 3.88
N ALA A 37 -16.25 -16.77 4.75
CA ALA A 37 -15.40 -15.59 4.61
C ALA A 37 -14.22 -15.94 3.71
N VAL A 38 -14.05 -15.19 2.62
CA VAL A 38 -12.99 -15.45 1.64
C VAL A 38 -12.22 -14.16 1.34
N PRO A 39 -10.89 -14.18 1.28
CA PRO A 39 -10.13 -13.00 0.90
C PRO A 39 -10.33 -12.66 -0.59
N SER A 40 -10.66 -11.40 -0.86
CA SER A 40 -10.85 -10.82 -2.19
C SER A 40 -9.63 -11.06 -3.09
N GLY A 41 -9.87 -11.44 -4.34
CA GLY A 41 -8.80 -11.63 -5.33
C GLY A 41 -8.00 -12.93 -5.15
N THR A 42 -8.51 -13.89 -4.36
CA THR A 42 -7.92 -15.22 -4.22
C THR A 42 -8.80 -16.28 -4.89
N VAL A 43 -8.23 -17.43 -5.27
CA VAL A 43 -8.98 -18.57 -5.83
C VAL A 43 -9.74 -19.39 -4.77
N ALA A 44 -9.68 -18.96 -3.51
CA ALA A 44 -10.29 -19.68 -2.40
C ALA A 44 -11.83 -19.70 -2.49
N ASP A 45 -12.45 -18.72 -3.17
CA ASP A 45 -13.89 -18.71 -3.45
C ASP A 45 -14.29 -19.84 -4.40
N GLN A 46 -13.54 -20.02 -5.49
CA GLN A 46 -13.75 -21.09 -6.47
C GLN A 46 -13.60 -22.47 -5.82
N MET A 47 -12.57 -22.63 -4.98
CA MET A 47 -12.32 -23.89 -4.26
C MET A 47 -13.42 -24.20 -3.24
N VAL A 48 -13.92 -23.18 -2.53
CA VAL A 48 -15.07 -23.34 -1.62
C VAL A 48 -16.32 -23.69 -2.40
N LEU A 49 -16.61 -23.03 -3.52
CA LEU A 49 -17.81 -23.27 -4.34
C LEU A 49 -17.75 -24.62 -5.08
N GLU A 50 -16.57 -25.12 -5.44
CA GLU A 50 -16.41 -26.45 -6.02
C GLU A 50 -16.78 -27.55 -5.02
N ARG A 51 -16.40 -27.37 -3.75
CA ARG A 51 -16.71 -28.33 -2.68
C ARG A 51 -18.10 -28.13 -2.07
N PHE A 52 -18.56 -26.90 -1.99
CA PHE A 52 -19.83 -26.48 -1.41
C PHE A 52 -20.58 -25.57 -2.39
N PRO A 53 -21.25 -26.14 -3.42
CA PRO A 53 -21.87 -25.36 -4.50
C PRO A 53 -22.90 -24.32 -4.04
N ASP A 54 -23.56 -24.58 -2.90
CA ASP A 54 -24.59 -23.68 -2.35
C ASP A 54 -24.01 -22.61 -1.40
N ALA A 55 -22.69 -22.63 -1.11
CA ALA A 55 -22.07 -21.74 -0.14
C ALA A 55 -22.23 -20.25 -0.49
N LYS A 56 -22.46 -19.43 0.54
CA LYS A 56 -22.54 -17.97 0.38
C LYS A 56 -21.17 -17.36 0.67
N ILE A 57 -20.58 -16.71 -0.32
CA ILE A 57 -19.26 -16.09 -0.17
C ILE A 57 -19.40 -14.64 0.28
N VAL A 58 -18.69 -14.27 1.36
CA VAL A 58 -18.51 -12.88 1.80
C VAL A 58 -17.04 -12.55 1.69
N TYR A 59 -16.74 -11.50 0.95
CA TYR A 59 -15.37 -11.13 0.63
C TYR A 59 -14.77 -10.18 1.68
N PHE A 60 -13.50 -10.39 2.01
CA PHE A 60 -12.71 -9.58 2.94
C PHE A 60 -11.34 -9.24 2.35
N ASN A 61 -10.60 -8.29 2.93
CA ASN A 61 -9.35 -7.81 2.33
C ASN A 61 -8.13 -8.69 2.64
N SER A 62 -8.18 -9.53 3.68
CA SER A 62 -7.07 -10.42 4.07
C SER A 62 -7.55 -11.72 4.72
N VAL A 63 -6.70 -12.74 4.75
CA VAL A 63 -6.96 -14.03 5.42
C VAL A 63 -7.18 -13.81 6.93
N MET A 64 -6.47 -12.85 7.53
CA MET A 64 -6.66 -12.45 8.92
C MET A 64 -8.05 -11.87 9.15
N ASP A 65 -8.55 -11.01 8.25
CA ASP A 65 -9.92 -10.47 8.35
C ASP A 65 -10.97 -11.56 8.22
N CYS A 66 -10.73 -12.57 7.38
CA CYS A 66 -11.61 -13.73 7.27
C CYS A 66 -11.62 -14.59 8.54
N ALA A 67 -10.46 -14.88 9.13
CA ALA A 67 -10.34 -15.61 10.39
C ALA A 67 -11.08 -14.90 11.53
N LEU A 68 -10.98 -13.59 11.56
CA LEU A 68 -11.68 -12.73 12.51
C LEU A 68 -13.20 -12.71 12.26
N ALA A 69 -13.65 -12.69 11.00
CA ALA A 69 -15.07 -12.83 10.67
C ALA A 69 -15.65 -14.18 11.14
N VAL A 70 -14.85 -15.25 11.09
CA VAL A 70 -15.22 -16.57 11.64
C VAL A 70 -15.29 -16.57 13.16
N LYS A 71 -14.29 -15.96 13.83
CA LYS A 71 -14.29 -15.80 15.29
C LYS A 71 -15.57 -15.13 15.79
N GLU A 72 -16.02 -14.10 15.08
CA GLU A 72 -17.22 -13.33 15.41
C GLU A 72 -18.54 -13.97 14.96
N GLY A 73 -18.49 -15.03 14.16
CA GLY A 73 -19.69 -15.68 13.62
C GLY A 73 -20.35 -14.91 12.46
N LYS A 74 -19.66 -13.93 11.85
CA LYS A 74 -20.11 -13.25 10.62
C LYS A 74 -20.05 -14.17 9.40
N ALA A 75 -19.09 -15.09 9.41
CA ALA A 75 -19.06 -16.25 8.55
C ALA A 75 -18.95 -17.49 9.43
N LEU A 76 -19.47 -18.60 8.94
CA LEU A 76 -19.39 -19.87 9.65
C LEU A 76 -17.98 -20.47 9.55
N ALA A 77 -17.29 -20.19 8.45
CA ALA A 77 -16.00 -20.76 8.11
C ALA A 77 -15.18 -19.81 7.22
N THR A 78 -13.86 -19.95 7.22
CA THR A 78 -12.97 -19.39 6.20
C THR A 78 -12.06 -20.48 5.67
N SER A 79 -11.64 -20.33 4.42
CA SER A 79 -10.86 -21.32 3.70
C SER A 79 -9.60 -20.69 3.14
N TYR A 80 -8.44 -21.26 3.45
CA TYR A 80 -7.14 -20.83 2.95
C TYR A 80 -6.08 -21.92 3.20
N ASP A 81 -4.84 -21.64 2.81
CA ASP A 81 -3.70 -22.54 3.08
C ASP A 81 -3.58 -22.89 4.57
N LYS A 82 -3.57 -24.20 4.87
CA LYS A 82 -3.46 -24.73 6.23
C LYS A 82 -2.37 -24.07 7.09
N PRO A 83 -1.11 -23.90 6.65
CA PRO A 83 -0.06 -23.31 7.50
C PRO A 83 -0.34 -21.84 7.85
N VAL A 84 -0.98 -21.10 6.94
CA VAL A 84 -1.37 -19.70 7.17
C VAL A 84 -2.52 -19.65 8.18
N LEU A 85 -3.55 -20.50 8.02
CA LEU A 85 -4.64 -20.60 8.99
C LEU A 85 -4.15 -21.09 10.36
N ALA A 86 -3.21 -22.02 10.41
CA ALA A 86 -2.64 -22.50 11.67
C ALA A 86 -1.87 -21.39 12.40
N ASN A 87 -1.06 -20.62 11.68
CA ASN A 87 -0.35 -19.46 12.22
C ASN A 87 -1.35 -18.40 12.73
N ILE A 88 -2.42 -18.13 11.98
CA ILE A 88 -3.46 -17.21 12.42
C ILE A 88 -4.18 -17.76 13.67
N ALA A 89 -4.52 -19.06 13.71
CA ALA A 89 -5.17 -19.66 14.88
C ALA A 89 -4.27 -19.67 16.13
N ALA A 90 -2.95 -19.68 15.97
CA ALA A 90 -2.00 -19.55 17.06
C ALA A 90 -1.96 -18.13 17.65
N LYS A 91 -2.22 -17.11 16.82
CA LYS A 91 -2.24 -15.69 17.20
C LYS A 91 -3.63 -15.19 17.60
N VAL A 92 -4.68 -15.84 17.10
CA VAL A 92 -6.08 -15.44 17.26
C VAL A 92 -6.82 -16.46 18.10
N ASP A 93 -7.03 -16.14 19.38
CA ASP A 93 -7.84 -16.98 20.27
C ASP A 93 -9.30 -17.08 19.79
N GLY A 94 -9.93 -18.25 19.95
CA GLY A 94 -11.36 -18.46 19.68
C GLY A 94 -11.68 -19.03 18.29
N VAL A 95 -10.67 -19.30 17.47
CA VAL A 95 -10.79 -20.06 16.21
C VAL A 95 -9.92 -21.31 16.24
N CYS A 96 -10.26 -22.29 15.42
CA CYS A 96 -9.45 -23.47 15.20
C CYS A 96 -9.53 -23.90 13.73
N VAL A 97 -8.47 -24.53 13.25
CA VAL A 97 -8.42 -25.13 11.92
C VAL A 97 -8.92 -26.57 12.02
N LEU A 98 -9.84 -26.97 11.13
CA LEU A 98 -10.30 -28.34 11.02
C LEU A 98 -9.18 -29.25 10.50
N ASP A 99 -9.15 -30.49 10.96
CA ASP A 99 -8.15 -31.48 10.51
C ASP A 99 -8.42 -31.93 9.06
N GLU A 100 -9.68 -31.97 8.65
CA GLU A 100 -10.12 -32.28 7.28
C GLU A 100 -9.85 -31.12 6.31
N LEU A 101 -9.29 -31.43 5.14
CA LEU A 101 -8.98 -30.47 4.08
C LEU A 101 -10.08 -30.45 3.01
N ILE A 102 -10.37 -29.26 2.46
CA ILE A 102 -11.20 -29.11 1.26
C ILE A 102 -10.51 -29.75 0.06
N MET A 103 -9.20 -29.54 -0.04
CA MET A 103 -8.34 -30.04 -1.08
C MET A 103 -6.97 -30.35 -0.48
N ASP A 104 -6.48 -31.56 -0.73
CA ASP A 104 -5.12 -31.93 -0.37
C ASP A 104 -4.14 -31.22 -1.30
N ASP A 105 -3.13 -30.58 -0.72
CA ASP A 105 -2.01 -30.01 -1.46
C ASP A 105 -0.69 -30.53 -0.88
N LYS A 106 0.37 -30.53 -1.67
CA LYS A 106 1.67 -31.01 -1.25
C LYS A 106 2.67 -29.93 -1.59
N TYR A 107 3.32 -29.38 -0.57
CA TYR A 107 4.43 -28.46 -0.80
C TYR A 107 5.71 -29.23 -1.03
N GLY A 108 6.45 -28.81 -2.05
CA GLY A 108 7.71 -29.39 -2.48
C GLY A 108 8.69 -28.30 -2.87
N PHE A 109 9.98 -28.53 -2.64
CA PHE A 109 11.00 -27.69 -3.25
C PHE A 109 11.16 -28.09 -4.70
N ALA A 110 11.45 -27.12 -5.56
CA ALA A 110 11.70 -27.40 -6.97
C ALA A 110 13.17 -27.16 -7.33
N VAL A 111 13.67 -28.01 -8.22
CA VAL A 111 14.97 -27.91 -8.87
C VAL A 111 14.82 -28.02 -10.39
N GLN A 112 15.86 -27.66 -11.13
CA GLN A 112 15.88 -27.88 -12.58
C GLN A 112 15.71 -29.36 -12.95
N LYS A 113 15.13 -29.64 -14.12
CA LYS A 113 14.81 -31.02 -14.55
C LYS A 113 16.02 -31.94 -14.64
N GLU A 114 17.15 -31.36 -14.98
CA GLU A 114 18.44 -32.01 -15.14
C GLU A 114 19.15 -32.24 -13.79
N ASN A 115 18.73 -31.54 -12.73
CA ASN A 115 19.40 -31.57 -11.43
C ASN A 115 18.83 -32.64 -10.50
N THR A 116 18.86 -33.90 -10.97
CA THR A 116 18.40 -35.07 -10.21
C THR A 116 19.21 -35.30 -8.93
N GLY A 117 20.49 -34.92 -8.92
CA GLY A 117 21.35 -35.02 -7.74
C GLY A 117 20.91 -34.12 -6.60
N LEU A 118 20.59 -32.84 -6.87
CA LEU A 118 20.10 -31.94 -5.83
C LEU A 118 18.72 -32.36 -5.31
N LYS A 119 17.82 -32.82 -6.20
CA LYS A 119 16.54 -33.43 -5.80
C LYS A 119 16.77 -34.59 -4.83
N GLN A 120 17.64 -35.53 -5.17
CA GLN A 120 17.92 -36.69 -4.32
C GLN A 120 18.46 -36.26 -2.94
N VAL A 121 19.37 -35.28 -2.90
CA VAL A 121 19.86 -34.74 -1.62
C VAL A 121 18.75 -34.07 -0.81
N MET A 122 17.81 -33.36 -1.44
CA MET A 122 16.64 -32.81 -0.73
C MET A 122 15.82 -33.92 -0.08
N ASP A 123 15.56 -35.01 -0.79
CA ASP A 123 14.77 -36.13 -0.27
C ASP A 123 15.51 -36.87 0.84
N GLU A 124 16.82 -37.09 0.68
CA GLU A 124 17.67 -37.68 1.72
C GLU A 124 17.67 -36.84 2.99
N VAL A 125 17.83 -35.51 2.86
CA VAL A 125 17.78 -34.58 3.99
C VAL A 125 16.41 -34.62 4.66
N LEU A 126 15.30 -34.66 3.91
CA LEU A 126 13.96 -34.81 4.47
C LEU A 126 13.84 -36.04 5.36
N ASN A 127 14.34 -37.17 4.85
CA ASN A 127 14.29 -38.45 5.55
C ASN A 127 15.17 -38.45 6.80
N GLU A 128 16.36 -37.85 6.73
CA GLU A 128 17.27 -37.69 7.86
C GLU A 128 16.67 -36.81 8.96
N ILE A 129 16.16 -35.62 8.62
CA ILE A 129 15.59 -34.72 9.64
C ILE A 129 14.32 -35.29 10.28
N LYS A 130 13.54 -36.12 9.57
CA LYS A 130 12.41 -36.87 10.14
C LYS A 130 12.89 -37.99 11.06
N ALA A 131 13.88 -38.77 10.65
CA ALA A 131 14.42 -39.86 11.47
C ALA A 131 15.07 -39.36 12.77
N GLU A 132 15.68 -38.19 12.76
CA GLU A 132 16.37 -37.58 13.90
C GLU A 132 15.44 -36.80 14.86
N GLY A 133 14.15 -36.66 14.54
CA GLY A 133 13.23 -35.84 15.32
C GLY A 133 13.42 -34.32 15.11
N THR A 134 14.22 -33.92 14.12
CA THR A 134 14.52 -32.51 13.80
C THR A 134 13.34 -31.85 13.10
N TYR A 135 12.64 -32.60 12.24
CA TYR A 135 11.44 -32.12 11.54
C TYR A 135 10.32 -31.73 12.52
N GLU A 136 10.10 -32.53 13.56
CA GLU A 136 9.11 -32.26 14.60
C GLU A 136 9.46 -30.98 15.35
N LYS A 137 10.73 -30.78 15.70
CA LYS A 137 11.22 -29.53 16.32
C LYS A 137 11.08 -28.32 15.41
N MET A 138 11.28 -28.49 14.10
CA MET A 138 11.01 -27.45 13.10
C MET A 138 9.52 -27.11 13.09
N SER A 139 8.67 -28.13 13.06
CA SER A 139 7.22 -27.97 13.03
C SER A 139 6.72 -27.26 14.29
N ASP A 140 7.15 -27.68 15.48
CA ASP A 140 6.75 -27.05 16.75
C ASP A 140 7.20 -25.58 16.85
N ARG A 141 8.34 -25.25 16.23
CA ARG A 141 8.90 -23.89 16.24
C ARG A 141 8.14 -22.96 15.31
N TRP A 142 7.92 -23.38 14.07
CA TRP A 142 7.33 -22.52 13.04
C TRP A 142 5.80 -22.56 13.03
N PHE A 143 5.21 -23.62 13.58
CA PHE A 143 3.76 -23.78 13.72
C PHE A 143 3.40 -24.02 15.20
N PRO A 144 3.71 -23.06 16.10
CA PRO A 144 3.38 -23.22 17.51
C PRO A 144 1.86 -23.29 17.70
N LYS A 145 1.41 -24.04 18.71
CA LYS A 145 -0.03 -24.11 19.04
C LYS A 145 -0.60 -22.77 19.52
N GLN A 146 0.26 -21.86 20.01
CA GLN A 146 -0.11 -20.52 20.47
C GLN A 146 1.10 -19.59 20.41
N GLY A 147 0.89 -18.33 20.02
CA GLY A 147 1.94 -17.30 19.94
C GLY A 147 2.62 -17.19 18.57
N GLU A 148 3.72 -16.45 18.55
CA GLU A 148 4.52 -16.18 17.35
C GLU A 148 5.49 -17.34 17.02
N PRO A 149 5.85 -17.55 15.74
CA PRO A 149 6.89 -18.51 15.36
C PRO A 149 8.21 -18.24 16.11
N GLY A 150 8.89 -19.31 16.52
CA GLY A 150 10.16 -19.22 17.24
C GLY A 150 11.33 -18.72 16.37
N PRO A 151 12.44 -18.28 16.99
CA PRO A 151 13.57 -17.72 16.25
C PRO A 151 14.29 -18.77 15.40
N MET A 152 14.82 -18.35 14.25
CA MET A 152 15.64 -19.19 13.37
C MET A 152 16.81 -19.82 14.15
N PRO A 153 17.04 -21.14 14.04
CA PRO A 153 18.13 -21.80 14.74
C PRO A 153 19.50 -21.47 14.12
N ALA A 154 20.54 -21.55 14.93
CA ALA A 154 21.91 -21.43 14.45
C ALA A 154 22.35 -22.72 13.72
N ILE A 155 22.13 -22.77 12.41
CA ILE A 155 22.61 -23.86 11.55
C ILE A 155 23.91 -23.42 10.89
N LYS A 156 24.96 -24.23 11.04
CA LYS A 156 26.28 -23.97 10.43
C LYS A 156 26.21 -24.23 8.92
N ILE A 157 26.21 -23.14 8.14
CA ILE A 157 26.09 -23.12 6.66
C ILE A 157 27.32 -22.44 6.02
N ASP A 158 28.51 -22.63 6.57
CA ASP A 158 29.78 -22.01 6.14
C ASP A 158 30.66 -22.93 5.27
N GLY A 159 30.05 -23.96 4.66
CA GLY A 159 30.78 -24.98 3.94
C GLY A 159 31.56 -24.46 2.73
N GLN A 160 32.70 -25.10 2.42
CA GLN A 160 33.63 -24.62 1.39
C GLN A 160 33.31 -25.13 -0.03
N ASN A 161 32.32 -26.01 -0.20
CA ASN A 161 32.00 -26.67 -1.47
C ASN A 161 31.15 -25.79 -2.42
N GLY A 162 31.35 -24.48 -2.37
CA GLY A 162 30.61 -23.50 -3.17
C GLY A 162 29.36 -22.95 -2.48
N VAL A 163 28.45 -22.42 -3.30
CA VAL A 163 27.21 -21.76 -2.84
C VAL A 163 26.00 -22.56 -3.34
N LEU A 164 24.98 -22.65 -2.51
CA LEU A 164 23.64 -23.11 -2.84
C LEU A 164 22.71 -21.90 -2.81
N ARG A 165 22.19 -21.51 -3.98
CA ARG A 165 21.30 -20.36 -4.14
C ARG A 165 19.86 -20.83 -4.01
N PHE A 166 19.20 -20.42 -2.94
CA PHE A 166 17.80 -20.72 -2.67
C PHE A 166 16.91 -19.53 -3.01
N GLY A 167 16.05 -19.68 -4.02
CA GLY A 167 15.06 -18.67 -4.39
C GLY A 167 13.80 -18.82 -3.56
N THR A 168 13.33 -17.71 -2.99
CA THR A 168 12.13 -17.69 -2.15
C THR A 168 11.38 -16.37 -2.29
N SER A 169 10.12 -16.34 -1.83
CA SER A 169 9.34 -15.12 -1.68
C SER A 169 9.02 -14.91 -0.20
N ALA A 170 9.66 -13.90 0.39
CA ALA A 170 9.62 -13.67 1.84
C ALA A 170 8.39 -12.84 2.27
N VAL A 171 7.18 -13.31 1.95
CA VAL A 171 5.91 -12.62 2.24
C VAL A 171 4.90 -13.48 3.02
N THR A 172 5.18 -14.77 3.23
CA THR A 172 4.23 -15.74 3.79
C THR A 172 4.74 -16.28 5.11
N GLU A 173 4.36 -15.63 6.21
CA GLU A 173 4.64 -16.15 7.56
C GLU A 173 3.74 -17.36 7.87
N PRO A 174 4.27 -18.50 8.36
CA PRO A 174 5.62 -18.73 8.88
C PRO A 174 6.57 -19.49 7.91
N MET A 175 6.18 -19.62 6.64
CA MET A 175 6.90 -20.39 5.62
C MET A 175 8.21 -19.71 5.18
N SER A 176 8.09 -18.49 4.65
CA SER A 176 9.20 -17.65 4.19
C SER A 176 8.78 -16.20 4.37
N TYR A 177 9.43 -15.48 5.27
CA TYR A 177 9.08 -14.09 5.59
C TYR A 177 10.28 -13.31 6.12
N VAL A 178 10.16 -11.99 6.21
CA VAL A 178 11.20 -11.13 6.80
C VAL A 178 10.86 -10.90 8.27
N ASP A 179 11.74 -11.30 9.17
CA ASP A 179 11.55 -11.06 10.61
C ASP A 179 11.89 -9.61 11.03
N GLY A 180 11.66 -9.30 12.31
CA GLY A 180 11.99 -7.99 12.89
C GLY A 180 13.47 -7.62 12.80
N SER A 181 14.38 -8.57 12.54
CA SER A 181 15.80 -8.35 12.34
C SER A 181 16.17 -8.06 10.87
N GLN A 182 15.18 -7.98 9.98
CA GLN A 182 15.34 -7.78 8.54
C GLN A 182 16.04 -8.94 7.83
N LYS A 183 15.98 -10.13 8.41
CA LYS A 183 16.49 -11.36 7.79
C LYS A 183 15.34 -12.16 7.23
N VAL A 184 15.58 -12.81 6.10
CA VAL A 184 14.64 -13.79 5.55
C VAL A 184 14.75 -15.05 6.40
N VAL A 185 13.66 -15.39 7.07
CA VAL A 185 13.54 -16.56 7.95
C VAL A 185 12.24 -17.31 7.63
N GLY A 186 12.06 -18.46 8.26
CA GLY A 186 10.86 -19.28 8.10
C GLY A 186 11.19 -20.75 7.96
N PHE A 187 10.12 -21.56 7.94
CA PHE A 187 10.21 -23.01 7.80
C PHE A 187 11.02 -23.43 6.56
N ASP A 188 10.79 -22.79 5.42
CA ASP A 188 11.50 -23.11 4.17
C ASP A 188 12.99 -22.74 4.25
N ILE A 189 13.33 -21.66 4.96
CA ILE A 189 14.70 -21.19 5.13
C ILE A 189 15.48 -22.15 6.03
N GLU A 190 14.85 -22.62 7.11
CA GLU A 190 15.45 -23.63 7.97
C GLU A 190 15.68 -24.93 7.21
N TYR A 191 14.71 -25.37 6.42
CA TYR A 191 14.85 -26.57 5.61
C TYR A 191 15.97 -26.45 4.57
N ALA A 192 16.04 -25.32 3.84
CA ALA A 192 17.12 -25.02 2.90
C ALA A 192 18.51 -24.98 3.59
N SER A 193 18.56 -24.58 4.87
CA SER A 193 19.81 -24.55 5.65
C SER A 193 20.34 -25.96 5.94
N TYR A 194 19.47 -26.94 6.20
CA TYR A 194 19.89 -28.34 6.35
C TYR A 194 20.39 -28.93 5.03
N ILE A 195 19.77 -28.59 3.91
CA ILE A 195 20.24 -28.99 2.58
C ILE A 195 21.62 -28.42 2.29
N ALA A 196 21.84 -27.13 2.54
CA ALA A 196 23.16 -26.50 2.39
C ALA A 196 24.22 -27.15 3.29
N LYS A 197 23.87 -27.45 4.55
CA LYS A 197 24.75 -28.14 5.50
C LYS A 197 25.16 -29.53 4.99
N LYS A 198 24.20 -30.33 4.50
CA LYS A 198 24.47 -31.67 3.94
C LYS A 198 25.43 -31.61 2.74
N LEU A 199 25.25 -30.61 1.88
CA LEU A 199 26.09 -30.38 0.71
C LEU A 199 27.47 -29.79 1.06
N GLY A 200 27.69 -29.36 2.31
CA GLY A 200 28.88 -28.61 2.70
C GLY A 200 29.03 -27.30 1.91
N LYS A 201 27.90 -26.67 1.57
CA LYS A 201 27.82 -25.41 0.82
C LYS A 201 27.42 -24.24 1.71
N ARG A 202 27.72 -23.03 1.26
CA ARG A 202 27.10 -21.81 1.80
C ARG A 202 25.70 -21.62 1.25
N LEU A 203 24.74 -21.29 2.10
CA LEU A 203 23.39 -20.93 1.66
C LEU A 203 23.33 -19.44 1.31
N GLU A 204 22.91 -19.13 0.09
CA GLU A 204 22.58 -17.77 -0.35
C GLU A 204 21.07 -17.70 -0.59
N ILE A 205 20.38 -16.85 0.18
CA ILE A 205 18.93 -16.66 0.03
C ILE A 205 18.69 -15.54 -0.97
N VAL A 206 17.99 -15.86 -2.06
CA VAL A 206 17.61 -14.92 -3.10
C VAL A 206 16.12 -14.62 -2.99
N ASN A 207 15.79 -13.56 -2.25
CA ASN A 207 14.41 -13.10 -2.10
C ASN A 207 13.92 -12.44 -3.39
N MET A 208 12.77 -12.88 -3.92
CA MET A 208 12.16 -12.37 -5.14
C MET A 208 10.64 -12.41 -5.08
N GLU A 209 9.99 -11.83 -6.09
CA GLU A 209 8.55 -11.92 -6.27
C GLU A 209 8.14 -13.36 -6.61
N PHE A 210 7.01 -13.83 -6.09
CA PHE A 210 6.59 -15.24 -6.19
C PHE A 210 6.50 -15.71 -7.65
N GLY A 211 5.95 -14.87 -8.54
CA GLY A 211 5.87 -15.15 -9.97
C GLY A 211 7.23 -15.29 -10.68
N ALA A 212 8.30 -14.70 -10.11
CA ALA A 212 9.65 -14.76 -10.67
C ALA A 212 10.44 -16.02 -10.28
N MET A 213 9.97 -16.82 -9.31
CA MET A 213 10.72 -17.98 -8.79
C MET A 213 10.90 -19.09 -9.82
N LEU A 214 9.83 -19.52 -10.49
CA LEU A 214 9.90 -20.59 -11.47
C LEU A 214 10.76 -20.21 -12.69
N PRO A 215 10.62 -19.00 -13.29
CA PRO A 215 11.55 -18.52 -14.29
C PRO A 215 13.01 -18.46 -13.82
N ALA A 216 13.26 -17.98 -12.59
CA ALA A 216 14.61 -17.90 -12.03
C ALA A 216 15.25 -19.29 -11.80
N LEU A 217 14.45 -20.29 -11.44
CA LEU A 217 14.91 -21.67 -11.34
C LEU A 217 15.24 -22.24 -12.71
N ILE A 218 14.32 -22.13 -13.66
CA ILE A 218 14.51 -22.63 -15.03
C ILE A 218 15.75 -22.00 -15.68
N SER A 219 16.00 -20.72 -15.41
CA SER A 219 17.16 -20.02 -15.95
C SER A 219 18.48 -20.32 -15.23
N GLY A 220 18.45 -21.01 -14.08
CA GLY A 220 19.65 -21.35 -13.29
C GLY A 220 20.18 -20.20 -12.43
N LYS A 221 19.39 -19.14 -12.25
CA LYS A 221 19.69 -18.03 -11.34
C LYS A 221 19.72 -18.50 -9.88
N VAL A 222 18.86 -19.44 -9.55
CA VAL A 222 18.82 -20.15 -8.27
C VAL A 222 18.92 -21.65 -8.53
N ASP A 223 19.52 -22.37 -7.59
CA ASP A 223 19.73 -23.82 -7.72
C ASP A 223 18.48 -24.60 -7.28
N MET A 224 17.68 -23.99 -6.41
CA MET A 224 16.44 -24.51 -5.87
C MET A 224 15.49 -23.39 -5.45
N ILE A 225 14.18 -23.67 -5.45
CA ILE A 225 13.16 -22.73 -4.95
C ILE A 225 12.22 -23.37 -3.94
N GLY A 226 11.72 -22.55 -3.03
CA GLY A 226 10.74 -22.92 -2.01
C GLY A 226 10.15 -21.67 -1.33
N ALA A 227 8.82 -21.63 -1.25
CA ALA A 227 8.05 -20.58 -0.58
C ALA A 227 6.63 -21.11 -0.28
N GLY A 228 6.53 -22.32 0.28
CA GLY A 228 5.27 -23.09 0.31
C GLY A 228 4.76 -23.44 -1.09
N LEU A 229 5.64 -23.95 -1.96
CA LEU A 229 5.32 -24.16 -3.38
C LEU A 229 4.52 -25.45 -3.61
N SER A 230 3.26 -25.33 -4.02
CA SER A 230 2.40 -26.47 -4.43
C SER A 230 3.02 -27.28 -5.57
N ILE A 231 3.08 -28.59 -5.38
CA ILE A 231 3.45 -29.59 -6.39
C ILE A 231 2.25 -29.79 -7.32
N THR A 232 2.32 -29.22 -8.53
CA THR A 232 1.28 -29.39 -9.55
C THR A 232 1.81 -30.12 -10.77
N GLU A 233 0.95 -30.85 -11.48
CA GLU A 233 1.33 -31.51 -12.75
C GLU A 233 1.85 -30.50 -13.77
N GLU A 234 1.26 -29.31 -13.83
CA GLU A 234 1.68 -28.24 -14.72
C GLU A 234 3.12 -27.79 -14.45
N ARG A 235 3.48 -27.54 -13.18
CA ARG A 235 4.84 -27.15 -12.80
C ARG A 235 5.82 -28.31 -12.97
N ALA A 236 5.40 -29.54 -12.67
CA ALA A 236 6.21 -30.74 -12.85
C ALA A 236 6.59 -31.00 -14.32
N LYS A 237 5.83 -30.43 -15.29
CA LYS A 237 6.23 -30.41 -16.70
C LYS A 237 7.46 -29.54 -16.98
N SER A 238 7.85 -28.65 -16.08
CA SER A 238 8.95 -27.70 -16.28
C SER A 238 10.09 -27.86 -15.28
N VAL A 239 9.84 -28.40 -14.08
CA VAL A 239 10.82 -28.57 -13.01
C VAL A 239 10.70 -29.95 -12.32
N LEU A 240 11.72 -30.36 -11.58
CA LEU A 240 11.64 -31.52 -10.70
C LEU A 240 11.31 -31.08 -9.28
N PHE A 241 10.33 -31.72 -8.66
CA PHE A 241 10.00 -31.51 -7.26
C PHE A 241 10.71 -32.52 -6.36
N SER A 242 11.09 -32.07 -5.17
CA SER A 242 11.43 -32.93 -4.04
C SER A 242 10.21 -33.75 -3.60
N GLU A 243 10.42 -34.73 -2.74
CA GLU A 243 9.36 -35.26 -1.91
C GLU A 243 8.67 -34.14 -1.13
N SER A 244 7.40 -34.36 -0.82
CA SER A 244 6.61 -33.36 -0.10
C SER A 244 7.17 -33.21 1.32
N TYR A 245 7.73 -32.03 1.58
CA TYR A 245 8.31 -31.71 2.88
C TYR A 245 7.25 -31.18 3.85
N TYR A 246 6.10 -30.75 3.34
CA TYR A 246 4.97 -30.34 4.16
C TYR A 246 3.66 -30.76 3.46
N PRO A 247 2.87 -31.66 4.08
CA PRO A 247 1.52 -31.94 3.61
C PRO A 247 0.65 -30.71 3.87
N SER A 248 0.34 -29.97 2.81
CA SER A 248 -0.49 -28.79 2.88
C SER A 248 -1.90 -29.09 2.39
N GLY A 249 -2.66 -28.05 2.14
CA GLY A 249 -3.99 -28.12 1.58
C GLY A 249 -4.78 -26.89 1.94
N ILE A 250 -5.91 -26.78 1.28
CA ILE A 250 -6.90 -25.76 1.58
C ILE A 250 -7.67 -26.26 2.79
N ALA A 251 -7.38 -25.67 3.96
CA ALA A 251 -8.02 -26.02 5.22
C ALA A 251 -9.16 -25.06 5.53
N VAL A 252 -10.02 -25.47 6.46
CA VAL A 252 -11.10 -24.63 6.95
C VAL A 252 -10.83 -24.21 8.38
N MET A 253 -10.93 -22.92 8.65
CA MET A 253 -10.95 -22.38 10.00
C MET A 253 -12.40 -22.10 10.42
N VAL A 254 -12.74 -22.54 11.64
CA VAL A 254 -14.05 -22.41 12.27
C VAL A 254 -13.91 -21.85 13.69
N LYS A 255 -15.02 -21.43 14.29
CA LYS A 255 -15.03 -20.97 15.68
C LYS A 255 -14.78 -22.13 16.64
N LYS A 256 -13.87 -21.95 17.60
CA LYS A 256 -13.50 -22.95 18.60
C LYS A 256 -14.64 -23.10 19.61
N THR A 257 -15.16 -24.31 19.81
CA THR A 257 -16.19 -24.59 20.82
C THR A 257 -15.57 -24.95 22.17
N ALA A 258 -16.24 -24.52 23.25
CA ALA A 258 -15.68 -24.43 24.58
C ALA A 258 -15.33 -25.80 25.19
N GLY A 259 -14.04 -25.97 25.51
CA GLY A 259 -13.50 -27.02 26.35
C GLY A 259 -12.32 -26.49 27.18
N THR A 260 -12.64 -26.01 28.38
CA THR A 260 -11.79 -25.74 29.56
C THR A 260 -10.78 -24.57 29.59
N LYS A 261 -11.19 -23.56 30.37
CA LYS A 261 -10.52 -22.82 31.48
C LYS A 261 -9.30 -21.92 31.22
N ASP A 262 -9.62 -20.63 31.19
CA ASP A 262 -9.04 -19.48 31.91
C ASP A 262 -7.53 -19.40 32.15
N SER A 263 -6.95 -18.32 31.62
CA SER A 263 -6.06 -17.46 32.41
C SER A 263 -6.44 -15.99 32.19
N GLU A 264 -6.92 -15.37 33.25
CA GLU A 264 -7.27 -13.95 33.37
C GLU A 264 -6.12 -13.02 32.94
N LYS A 265 -6.48 -11.86 32.36
CA LYS A 265 -5.76 -10.60 32.58
C LYS A 265 -6.70 -9.39 32.47
N SER A 266 -6.96 -8.79 33.64
CA SER A 266 -7.28 -7.38 33.91
C SER A 266 -8.53 -6.75 33.24
N THR A 267 -9.70 -7.00 33.83
CA THR A 267 -10.93 -6.21 33.61
C THR A 267 -11.08 -5.11 34.67
N GLY A 268 -10.48 -3.95 34.42
CA GLY A 268 -10.98 -2.70 35.01
C GLY A 268 -12.01 -2.11 34.05
N LYS A 269 -13.28 -1.99 34.46
CA LYS A 269 -14.30 -1.32 33.63
C LYS A 269 -13.95 0.16 33.43
N LEU A 270 -14.09 0.65 32.20
CA LEU A 270 -13.88 2.04 31.80
C LEU A 270 -14.98 2.93 32.40
N ARG A 271 -14.61 4.05 33.02
CA ARG A 271 -15.53 5.00 33.65
C ARG A 271 -15.54 6.37 32.96
N GLY A 272 -14.49 6.68 32.21
CA GLY A 272 -14.41 7.93 31.45
C GLY A 272 -13.13 8.02 30.62
N ILE A 273 -12.87 9.22 30.09
CA ILE A 273 -11.71 9.50 29.22
C ILE A 273 -10.36 9.29 29.91
N GLU A 274 -10.31 9.38 31.24
CA GLU A 274 -9.10 9.18 32.03
C GLU A 274 -8.59 7.73 31.95
N ASP A 275 -9.49 6.77 31.68
CA ASP A 275 -9.21 5.33 31.72
C ASP A 275 -8.77 4.76 30.35
N ILE A 276 -8.70 5.59 29.31
CA ILE A 276 -8.29 5.17 27.95
C ILE A 276 -6.82 5.49 27.63
N GLY A 277 -6.09 6.10 28.57
CA GLY A 277 -4.73 6.60 28.34
C GLY A 277 -3.66 5.54 28.07
N ASP A 278 -3.91 4.27 28.41
CA ASP A 278 -3.04 3.11 28.14
C ASP A 278 -3.72 2.06 27.23
N LYS A 279 -4.83 2.43 26.59
CA LYS A 279 -5.70 1.53 25.84
C LYS A 279 -5.50 1.65 24.34
N ARG A 280 -6.09 0.70 23.61
CA ARG A 280 -6.18 0.74 22.15
C ARG A 280 -7.31 1.66 21.75
N ILE A 281 -7.00 2.79 21.12
CA ILE A 281 -7.97 3.78 20.70
C ILE A 281 -8.12 3.72 19.18
N GLY A 282 -9.34 3.58 18.69
CA GLY A 282 -9.64 3.68 17.27
C GLY A 282 -9.97 5.10 16.83
N VAL A 283 -9.47 5.48 15.66
CA VAL A 283 -9.83 6.73 14.96
C VAL A 283 -10.00 6.48 13.47
N LEU A 284 -10.77 7.33 12.79
CA LEU A 284 -10.85 7.30 11.32
C LEU A 284 -9.56 7.88 10.71
N LEU A 285 -9.06 7.22 9.66
CA LEU A 285 -7.86 7.63 8.93
C LEU A 285 -8.03 9.05 8.35
N GLY A 286 -7.15 9.97 8.74
CA GLY A 286 -7.17 11.37 8.30
C GLY A 286 -8.22 12.26 8.99
N SER A 287 -8.91 11.75 10.02
CA SER A 287 -9.79 12.57 10.86
C SER A 287 -9.01 13.39 11.87
N ILE A 288 -9.63 14.45 12.39
CA ILE A 288 -9.02 15.26 13.46
C ILE A 288 -8.93 14.50 14.80
N HIS A 289 -9.67 13.39 14.92
CA HIS A 289 -9.71 12.57 16.13
C HIS A 289 -8.34 11.95 16.40
N GLU A 290 -7.60 11.64 15.34
CA GLU A 290 -6.22 11.13 15.41
C GLU A 290 -5.32 12.11 16.17
N LYS A 291 -5.28 13.36 15.71
CA LYS A 291 -4.47 14.40 16.33
C LYS A 291 -4.89 14.66 17.78
N PHE A 292 -6.19 14.75 18.04
CA PHE A 292 -6.70 14.95 19.39
C PHE A 292 -6.29 13.81 20.32
N ALA A 293 -6.40 12.55 19.87
CA ALA A 293 -5.99 11.38 20.64
C ALA A 293 -4.48 11.36 20.90
N MET A 294 -3.65 11.72 19.91
CA MET A 294 -2.19 11.81 20.09
C MET A 294 -1.79 12.90 21.10
N GLU A 295 -2.48 14.04 21.11
CA GLU A 295 -2.17 15.16 22.00
C GLU A 295 -2.63 14.90 23.45
N ASN A 296 -3.79 14.25 23.63
CA ASN A 296 -4.43 14.08 24.93
C ASN A 296 -4.23 12.69 25.56
N GLN A 297 -3.90 11.66 24.76
CA GLN A 297 -3.61 10.29 25.21
C GLN A 297 -2.30 9.75 24.58
N PRO A 298 -1.14 10.35 24.89
CA PRO A 298 0.13 10.00 24.24
C PRO A 298 0.64 8.58 24.54
N ASN A 299 0.10 7.92 25.56
CA ASN A 299 0.47 6.56 25.95
C ASN A 299 -0.51 5.50 25.41
N ALA A 300 -1.56 5.91 24.71
CA ALA A 300 -2.53 5.01 24.13
C ALA A 300 -2.04 4.46 22.78
N GLU A 301 -2.40 3.22 22.48
CA GLU A 301 -2.11 2.60 21.19
C GLU A 301 -3.17 3.06 20.18
N LEU A 302 -2.80 3.98 19.29
CA LEU A 302 -3.72 4.54 18.31
C LEU A 302 -3.79 3.66 17.05
N LEU A 303 -4.99 3.19 16.72
CA LEU A 303 -5.28 2.32 15.57
C LEU A 303 -6.21 3.05 14.60
N GLN A 304 -5.81 3.11 13.33
CA GLN A 304 -6.50 3.88 12.31
C GLN A 304 -7.34 2.98 11.40
N TYR A 305 -8.55 3.44 11.08
CA TYR A 305 -9.51 2.69 10.28
C TYR A 305 -9.99 3.52 9.09
N PRO A 306 -10.05 2.94 7.87
CA PRO A 306 -10.38 3.70 6.67
C PRO A 306 -11.88 4.03 6.55
N THR A 307 -12.76 3.28 7.23
CA THR A 307 -14.21 3.49 7.20
C THR A 307 -14.83 3.44 8.61
N VAL A 308 -16.01 4.05 8.77
CA VAL A 308 -16.79 4.00 10.02
C VAL A 308 -17.12 2.56 10.41
N SER A 309 -17.46 1.74 9.41
CA SER A 309 -17.76 0.33 9.59
C SER A 309 -16.57 -0.45 10.13
N ASP A 310 -15.35 -0.20 9.62
CA ASP A 310 -14.13 -0.85 10.11
C ASP A 310 -13.80 -0.45 11.56
N LEU A 311 -14.00 0.83 11.90
CA LEU A 311 -13.81 1.37 13.24
C LEU A 311 -14.79 0.74 14.26
N LEU A 312 -16.10 0.75 13.94
CA LEU A 312 -17.13 0.16 14.79
C LEU A 312 -16.93 -1.35 14.93
N MET A 313 -16.57 -2.01 13.82
CA MET A 313 -16.25 -3.42 13.82
C MET A 313 -15.09 -3.68 14.77
N ALA A 314 -13.97 -2.99 14.63
CA ALA A 314 -12.81 -3.14 15.51
C ALA A 314 -13.15 -2.93 17.00
N LEU A 315 -14.03 -1.98 17.32
CA LEU A 315 -14.49 -1.77 18.69
C LEU A 315 -15.30 -2.95 19.21
N LYS A 316 -16.22 -3.48 18.41
CA LYS A 316 -16.99 -4.68 18.76
C LYS A 316 -16.11 -5.92 18.90
N MET A 317 -15.08 -6.04 18.05
CA MET A 317 -14.12 -7.15 18.03
C MET A 317 -13.15 -7.16 19.21
N SER A 318 -13.20 -6.17 20.10
CA SER A 318 -12.15 -5.95 21.11
C SER A 318 -10.75 -5.81 20.50
N LYS A 319 -10.64 -5.32 19.26
CA LYS A 319 -9.36 -4.89 18.67
C LYS A 319 -8.93 -3.53 19.21
N ILE A 320 -9.90 -2.68 19.52
CA ILE A 320 -9.75 -1.42 20.24
C ILE A 320 -10.68 -1.42 21.44
N ASP A 321 -10.31 -0.68 22.47
CA ASP A 321 -11.05 -0.60 23.75
C ASP A 321 -11.99 0.62 23.76
N ALA A 322 -11.64 1.66 23.00
CA ALA A 322 -12.45 2.86 22.80
C ALA A 322 -12.25 3.43 21.39
N ALA A 323 -13.19 4.22 20.89
CA ALA A 323 -13.04 4.94 19.62
C ALA A 323 -13.59 6.36 19.73
N TYR A 324 -12.98 7.31 19.02
CA TYR A 324 -13.53 8.66 18.89
C TYR A 324 -14.51 8.74 17.71
N PHE A 325 -15.62 9.45 17.90
CA PHE A 325 -16.62 9.64 16.85
C PHE A 325 -17.53 10.84 17.10
N ASP A 326 -18.21 11.28 16.05
CA ASP A 326 -19.12 12.42 16.05
C ASP A 326 -20.37 12.12 16.89
N HIS A 327 -20.63 12.96 17.90
CA HIS A 327 -21.67 12.75 18.92
C HIS A 327 -23.07 12.62 18.32
N VAL A 328 -23.36 13.34 17.23
CA VAL A 328 -24.68 13.34 16.60
C VAL A 328 -24.95 12.01 15.89
N GLY A 329 -23.95 11.49 15.15
CA GLY A 329 -24.05 10.19 14.48
C GLY A 329 -24.10 9.01 15.45
N LEU A 330 -23.53 9.16 16.66
CA LEU A 330 -23.52 8.10 17.66
C LEU A 330 -24.91 7.65 18.11
N LYS A 331 -25.90 8.54 18.14
CA LYS A 331 -27.27 8.16 18.55
C LYS A 331 -27.85 7.08 17.64
N LEU A 332 -27.67 7.23 16.33
CA LEU A 332 -28.13 6.28 15.32
C LEU A 332 -27.26 5.02 15.31
N ILE A 333 -25.95 5.19 15.42
CA ILE A 333 -25.03 4.06 15.55
C ILE A 333 -25.41 3.19 16.75
N ILE A 334 -25.63 3.76 17.94
CA ILE A 334 -25.99 3.00 19.15
C ILE A 334 -27.37 2.35 19.00
N LYS A 335 -28.32 3.04 18.35
CA LYS A 335 -29.65 2.46 18.04
C LYS A 335 -29.54 1.21 17.18
N ASP A 336 -28.64 1.23 16.19
CA ASP A 336 -28.41 0.11 15.27
C ASP A 336 -27.38 -0.91 15.81
N ASN A 337 -26.64 -0.55 16.88
CA ASN A 337 -25.55 -1.32 17.48
C ASN A 337 -25.67 -1.31 19.02
N PRO A 338 -26.57 -2.13 19.61
CA PRO A 338 -26.90 -2.07 21.04
C PRO A 338 -25.77 -2.55 21.98
N ASP A 339 -24.69 -3.09 21.40
CA ASP A 339 -23.48 -3.62 22.02
C ASP A 339 -22.40 -2.56 22.28
N VAL A 340 -22.55 -1.35 21.71
CA VAL A 340 -21.69 -0.21 21.98
C VAL A 340 -22.48 0.89 22.69
N ASP A 341 -21.79 1.71 23.48
CA ASP A 341 -22.39 2.83 24.19
C ASP A 341 -21.37 3.97 24.36
N ILE A 342 -21.85 5.14 24.73
CA ILE A 342 -20.99 6.33 24.90
C ILE A 342 -20.21 6.19 26.21
N LEU A 343 -18.88 6.08 26.09
CA LEU A 343 -17.97 6.12 27.23
C LEU A 343 -17.82 7.56 27.77
N ALA A 344 -17.64 8.53 26.87
CA ALA A 344 -17.50 9.94 27.24
C ALA A 344 -18.21 10.83 26.21
N PRO A 345 -19.33 11.49 26.57
CA PRO A 345 -20.04 12.36 25.67
C PRO A 345 -19.34 13.72 25.54
N LYS A 346 -19.31 14.27 24.31
CA LYS A 346 -18.88 15.65 24.00
C LYS A 346 -17.57 16.04 24.68
N VAL A 347 -16.53 15.25 24.45
CA VAL A 347 -15.17 15.47 24.95
C VAL A 347 -14.63 16.83 24.49
N PHE A 348 -14.94 17.22 23.25
CA PHE A 348 -14.63 18.53 22.69
C PHE A 348 -15.59 18.84 21.53
N ASP A 349 -15.75 20.12 21.19
CA ASP A 349 -16.57 20.57 20.06
C ASP A 349 -15.69 21.13 18.94
N VAL A 350 -16.05 20.86 17.70
CA VAL A 350 -15.35 21.37 16.52
C VAL A 350 -16.32 21.94 15.50
N PRO A 351 -16.08 23.15 14.99
CA PRO A 351 -16.92 23.72 13.95
C PRO A 351 -16.73 22.98 12.62
N ILE A 352 -17.83 22.71 11.95
CA ILE A 352 -17.91 22.15 10.60
C ILE A 352 -18.23 23.29 9.61
N ALA A 353 -17.53 23.29 8.48
CA ALA A 353 -17.75 24.23 7.38
C ALA A 353 -17.58 23.55 6.01
N ALA A 354 -18.12 24.17 4.97
CA ALA A 354 -17.87 23.74 3.60
C ALA A 354 -16.48 24.20 3.18
N ALA A 355 -15.79 23.39 2.37
CA ALA A 355 -14.42 23.67 1.94
C ALA A 355 -14.34 24.04 0.46
N PHE A 356 -13.47 24.99 0.15
CA PHE A 356 -13.28 25.59 -1.17
C PHE A 356 -11.79 25.68 -1.50
N ASN A 357 -11.47 25.75 -2.79
CA ASN A 357 -10.11 26.06 -3.22
C ASN A 357 -9.77 27.50 -2.81
N GLU A 358 -8.58 27.75 -2.27
CA GLU A 358 -8.10 29.08 -1.85
C GLU A 358 -8.18 30.12 -2.97
N ASN A 359 -8.14 29.68 -4.24
CA ASN A 359 -8.24 30.57 -5.39
C ASN A 359 -9.68 30.90 -5.80
N LYS A 360 -10.71 30.37 -5.09
CA LYS A 360 -12.13 30.50 -5.42
C LYS A 360 -12.93 31.30 -4.37
N ASP A 361 -12.37 32.41 -3.91
CA ASP A 361 -13.03 33.33 -2.96
C ASP A 361 -14.48 33.68 -3.33
N THR A 362 -14.74 33.92 -4.62
CA THR A 362 -16.08 34.31 -5.09
C THR A 362 -17.16 33.24 -4.88
N LEU A 363 -16.81 31.95 -4.91
CA LEU A 363 -17.77 30.86 -4.69
C LEU A 363 -18.04 30.67 -3.20
N ARG A 364 -16.99 30.77 -2.38
CA ARG A 364 -17.05 30.75 -0.92
C ARG A 364 -17.91 31.89 -0.36
N GLU A 365 -17.71 33.11 -0.85
CA GLU A 365 -18.52 34.27 -0.42
C GLU A 365 -20.00 34.14 -0.80
N LYS A 366 -20.29 33.57 -1.98
CA LYS A 366 -21.67 33.24 -2.37
C LYS A 366 -22.26 32.16 -1.47
N PHE A 367 -21.48 31.15 -1.08
CA PHE A 367 -21.91 30.14 -0.12
C PHE A 367 -22.19 30.75 1.26
N ASN A 368 -21.33 31.64 1.76
CA ASN A 368 -21.54 32.34 3.03
C ASN A 368 -22.81 33.21 3.00
N THR A 369 -23.03 33.91 1.89
CA THR A 369 -24.25 34.70 1.67
C THR A 369 -25.49 33.81 1.70
N PHE A 370 -25.48 32.71 0.93
CA PHE A 370 -26.53 31.71 0.92
C PHE A 370 -26.79 31.13 2.32
N LEU A 371 -25.72 30.74 3.04
CA LEU A 371 -25.81 30.17 4.38
C LEU A 371 -26.48 31.16 5.36
N LYS A 372 -26.17 32.45 5.25
CA LYS A 372 -26.81 33.51 6.04
C LYS A 372 -28.29 33.69 5.70
N GLU A 373 -28.67 33.60 4.43
CA GLU A 373 -30.07 33.68 3.98
C GLU A 373 -30.90 32.49 4.48
N ILE A 374 -30.39 31.25 4.40
CA ILE A 374 -31.12 30.07 4.90
C ILE A 374 -31.22 30.06 6.43
N LYS A 375 -30.23 30.62 7.14
CA LYS A 375 -30.29 30.85 8.61
C LYS A 375 -31.34 31.89 8.98
N THR A 376 -31.51 32.95 8.18
CA THR A 376 -32.48 34.02 8.49
C THR A 376 -33.92 33.63 8.12
N SER A 377 -34.11 32.81 7.09
CA SER A 377 -35.43 32.38 6.61
C SER A 377 -36.05 31.21 7.41
N GLY A 378 -35.30 30.63 8.35
CA GLY A 378 -35.72 29.45 9.12
C GLY A 378 -35.57 28.11 8.39
N VAL A 379 -35.09 28.12 7.13
CA VAL A 379 -34.83 26.89 6.36
C VAL A 379 -33.71 26.06 7.00
N TYR A 380 -32.65 26.72 7.44
CA TYR A 380 -31.54 26.05 8.12
C TYR A 380 -32.00 25.45 9.46
N ASP A 381 -32.84 26.15 10.23
CA ASP A 381 -33.36 25.65 11.50
C ASP A 381 -34.26 24.43 11.27
N ASP A 382 -35.09 24.43 10.22
CA ASP A 382 -35.85 23.26 9.79
C ASP A 382 -34.94 22.07 9.43
N MET A 383 -33.86 22.32 8.67
CA MET A 383 -32.88 21.29 8.34
C MET A 383 -32.24 20.68 9.59
N VAL A 384 -31.77 21.52 10.52
CA VAL A 384 -31.16 21.06 11.78
C VAL A 384 -32.19 20.26 12.59
N GLN A 385 -33.42 20.74 12.72
CA GLN A 385 -34.47 20.00 13.42
C GLN A 385 -34.75 18.64 12.79
N ARG A 386 -34.89 18.56 11.46
CA ARG A 386 -35.18 17.29 10.77
C ARG A 386 -34.01 16.31 10.87
N TRP A 387 -32.82 16.74 10.47
CA TRP A 387 -31.66 15.87 10.36
C TRP A 387 -31.00 15.56 11.70
N MET A 388 -30.87 16.54 12.60
CA MET A 388 -30.04 16.41 13.81
C MET A 388 -30.84 16.14 15.09
N GLU A 389 -32.14 16.51 15.13
CA GLU A 389 -32.95 16.44 16.36
C GLU A 389 -34.10 15.42 16.30
N LYS A 390 -34.82 15.36 15.17
CA LYS A 390 -36.06 14.57 15.01
C LYS A 390 -35.87 13.26 14.25
N ASP A 391 -34.67 12.97 13.75
CA ASP A 391 -34.33 11.79 12.95
C ASP A 391 -35.22 11.61 11.69
N ILE A 392 -35.57 12.72 11.03
CA ILE A 392 -36.37 12.75 9.80
C ILE A 392 -35.42 12.85 8.59
N PHE A 393 -35.15 11.70 7.97
CA PHE A 393 -34.13 11.54 6.91
C PHE A 393 -34.70 11.55 5.48
N GLU A 394 -35.71 12.38 5.23
CA GLU A 394 -36.31 12.55 3.90
C GLU A 394 -35.73 13.79 3.23
N MET A 395 -35.26 13.61 1.99
CA MET A 395 -34.77 14.72 1.18
C MET A 395 -35.94 15.53 0.62
N PRO A 396 -35.95 16.86 0.74
CA PRO A 396 -36.95 17.69 0.08
C PRO A 396 -36.75 17.70 -1.44
N GLU A 397 -37.82 17.94 -2.19
CA GLU A 397 -37.70 18.27 -3.61
C GLU A 397 -37.05 19.64 -3.76
N ILE A 398 -35.95 19.68 -4.53
CA ILE A 398 -35.19 20.89 -4.84
C ILE A 398 -35.17 21.00 -6.36
N ASP A 399 -35.78 22.06 -6.89
CA ASP A 399 -35.90 22.29 -8.32
C ASP A 399 -34.56 22.75 -8.93
N GLU A 400 -34.03 21.94 -9.85
CA GLU A 400 -32.80 22.23 -10.63
C GLU A 400 -33.10 22.48 -12.12
N SER A 401 -34.37 22.60 -12.52
CA SER A 401 -34.80 22.64 -13.93
C SER A 401 -34.23 23.83 -14.73
N ASN A 402 -33.87 24.92 -14.05
CA ASN A 402 -33.32 26.14 -14.65
C ASN A 402 -31.79 26.26 -14.52
N ALA A 403 -31.08 25.14 -14.32
CA ALA A 403 -29.64 25.14 -14.13
C ALA A 403 -28.85 25.54 -15.39
N ASN A 404 -27.84 26.38 -15.22
CA ASN A 404 -26.87 26.77 -16.25
C ASN A 404 -25.44 26.56 -15.74
N GLY A 405 -24.96 25.32 -15.84
CA GLY A 405 -23.66 24.87 -15.34
C GLY A 405 -23.78 23.76 -14.30
N GLU A 406 -22.64 23.18 -13.90
CA GLU A 406 -22.55 22.06 -12.94
C GLU A 406 -21.71 22.47 -11.74
N LEU A 407 -22.20 22.18 -10.53
CA LEU A 407 -21.46 22.34 -9.28
C LEU A 407 -21.00 20.96 -8.80
N ARG A 408 -19.71 20.67 -8.92
CA ARG A 408 -19.12 19.39 -8.50
C ARG A 408 -18.83 19.43 -7.01
N VAL A 409 -19.55 18.66 -6.22
CA VAL A 409 -19.44 18.66 -4.76
C VAL A 409 -18.79 17.38 -4.29
N GLY A 410 -17.64 17.49 -3.63
CA GLY A 410 -16.99 16.38 -2.94
C GLY A 410 -17.79 15.95 -1.72
N ILE A 411 -18.16 14.68 -1.70
CA ILE A 411 -18.90 14.04 -0.60
C ILE A 411 -18.23 12.71 -0.23
N VAL A 412 -18.62 12.15 0.91
CA VAL A 412 -18.21 10.82 1.34
C VAL A 412 -19.47 10.03 1.67
N CYS A 413 -19.80 9.03 0.85
CA CYS A 413 -21.11 8.38 0.91
C CYS A 413 -21.34 7.48 2.14
N ASP A 414 -20.29 7.15 2.89
CA ASP A 414 -20.28 6.25 4.04
C ASP A 414 -20.01 6.92 5.41
N ILE A 415 -20.08 8.27 5.49
CA ILE A 415 -20.01 9.00 6.79
C ILE A 415 -21.12 8.53 7.75
N GLY A 416 -22.30 8.25 7.20
CA GLY A 416 -23.48 7.87 7.96
C GLY A 416 -24.45 9.03 8.19
N LEU A 417 -25.67 8.67 8.56
CA LEU A 417 -26.68 9.63 8.98
C LEU A 417 -26.25 10.30 10.30
N PRO A 418 -26.56 11.60 10.48
CA PRO A 418 -27.45 12.41 9.64
C PRO A 418 -26.77 13.18 8.50
N PHE A 419 -25.45 13.07 8.33
CA PHE A 419 -24.68 13.95 7.45
C PHE A 419 -24.67 13.52 5.98
N THR A 420 -24.27 12.28 5.69
CA THR A 420 -24.30 11.71 4.34
C THR A 420 -24.39 10.19 4.40
N ALA A 421 -25.39 9.61 3.75
CA ALA A 421 -25.56 8.17 3.61
C ALA A 421 -26.23 7.81 2.28
N VAL A 422 -26.08 6.56 1.84
CA VAL A 422 -26.88 6.01 0.74
C VAL A 422 -28.13 5.36 1.30
N LYS A 423 -29.31 5.85 0.90
CA LYS A 423 -30.62 5.32 1.27
C LYS A 423 -31.45 5.11 0.01
N ASP A 424 -31.95 3.90 -0.20
CA ASP A 424 -32.76 3.51 -1.37
C ASP A 424 -32.06 3.83 -2.72
N GLY A 425 -30.73 3.67 -2.76
CA GLY A 425 -29.90 3.97 -3.94
C GLY A 425 -29.70 5.46 -4.21
N GLN A 426 -30.21 6.34 -3.35
CA GLN A 426 -30.00 7.78 -3.42
C GLN A 426 -29.08 8.26 -2.30
N ILE A 427 -28.25 9.26 -2.60
CA ILE A 427 -27.41 9.89 -1.59
C ILE A 427 -28.26 10.92 -0.86
N VAL A 428 -28.38 10.77 0.46
CA VAL A 428 -29.21 11.60 1.34
C VAL A 428 -28.36 12.09 2.52
N GLY A 429 -28.79 13.17 3.16
CA GLY A 429 -28.12 13.69 4.36
C GLY A 429 -28.14 15.21 4.43
N PHE A 430 -27.79 15.73 5.60
CA PHE A 430 -27.72 17.17 5.85
C PHE A 430 -26.75 17.88 4.89
N ASP A 431 -25.55 17.31 4.68
CA ASP A 431 -24.54 17.91 3.80
C ASP A 431 -25.01 17.87 2.33
N ILE A 432 -25.78 16.85 1.96
CA ILE A 432 -26.37 16.69 0.63
C ILE A 432 -27.49 17.70 0.40
N GLU A 433 -28.38 17.88 1.37
CA GLU A 433 -29.45 18.88 1.28
C GLU A 433 -28.86 20.29 1.22
N LEU A 434 -27.88 20.60 2.07
CA LEU A 434 -27.20 21.89 2.06
C LEU A 434 -26.57 22.19 0.70
N SER A 435 -25.87 21.20 0.12
CA SER A 435 -25.19 21.34 -1.16
C SER A 435 -26.15 21.46 -2.34
N LYS A 436 -27.25 20.69 -2.35
CA LYS A 436 -28.30 20.81 -3.39
C LYS A 436 -29.01 22.16 -3.31
N ARG A 437 -29.34 22.64 -2.12
CA ARG A 437 -29.94 23.97 -1.94
C ARG A 437 -29.00 25.08 -2.41
N PHE A 438 -27.70 24.94 -2.16
CA PHE A 438 -26.71 25.88 -2.66
C PHE A 438 -26.57 25.82 -4.19
N ALA A 439 -26.56 24.62 -4.79
CA ALA A 439 -26.55 24.45 -6.24
C ALA A 439 -27.78 25.14 -6.89
N ALA A 440 -28.97 24.94 -6.32
CA ALA A 440 -30.20 25.59 -6.77
C ALA A 440 -30.14 27.13 -6.61
N TYR A 441 -29.62 27.64 -5.48
CA TYR A 441 -29.40 29.08 -5.27
C TYR A 441 -28.47 29.67 -6.35
N MET A 442 -27.45 28.92 -6.74
CA MET A 442 -26.50 29.28 -7.79
C MET A 442 -27.05 29.08 -9.21
N LYS A 443 -28.24 28.48 -9.36
CA LYS A 443 -28.80 28.01 -10.65
C LYS A 443 -27.82 27.08 -11.37
N MET A 444 -27.23 26.14 -10.63
CA MET A 444 -26.32 25.13 -11.14
C MET A 444 -26.88 23.74 -10.80
N LYS A 445 -26.54 22.75 -11.62
CA LYS A 445 -26.90 21.36 -11.39
C LYS A 445 -25.98 20.75 -10.33
N TYR A 446 -26.52 20.09 -9.32
CA TYR A 446 -25.72 19.40 -8.31
C TYR A 446 -25.10 18.12 -8.87
N VAL A 447 -23.77 17.99 -8.78
CA VAL A 447 -23.03 16.81 -9.22
C VAL A 447 -22.22 16.25 -8.04
N PRO A 448 -22.72 15.23 -7.32
CA PRO A 448 -21.97 14.62 -6.22
C PRO A 448 -20.76 13.85 -6.76
N SER A 449 -19.62 14.01 -6.11
CA SER A 449 -18.40 13.25 -6.36
C SER A 449 -18.02 12.52 -5.08
N ASP A 450 -18.27 11.21 -5.06
CA ASP A 450 -17.88 10.35 -3.94
C ASP A 450 -16.36 10.13 -3.96
N ILE A 451 -15.68 10.67 -2.95
CA ILE A 451 -14.22 10.71 -2.86
C ILE A 451 -13.85 10.26 -1.46
N GLN A 452 -12.88 9.36 -1.33
CA GLN A 452 -12.35 8.98 -0.01
C GLN A 452 -11.91 10.21 0.77
N PHE A 453 -12.24 10.27 2.06
CA PHE A 453 -12.01 11.44 2.91
C PHE A 453 -10.56 11.97 2.83
N GLY A 454 -9.56 11.06 2.85
CA GLY A 454 -8.14 11.41 2.74
C GLY A 454 -7.71 12.03 1.40
N SER A 455 -8.53 11.92 0.34
CA SER A 455 -8.28 12.52 -0.98
C SER A 455 -9.06 13.83 -1.21
N MET A 456 -9.86 14.27 -0.22
CA MET A 456 -10.79 15.41 -0.39
C MET A 456 -10.03 16.72 -0.61
N ILE A 457 -9.08 17.04 0.27
CA ILE A 457 -8.28 18.29 0.21
C ILE A 457 -7.56 18.41 -1.13
N ALA A 458 -6.88 17.34 -1.56
CA ALA A 458 -6.18 17.31 -2.84
C ALA A 458 -7.12 17.50 -4.03
N SER A 459 -8.34 16.95 -3.95
CA SER A 459 -9.35 17.10 -5.01
C SER A 459 -9.90 18.52 -5.10
N ILE A 460 -10.03 19.23 -3.97
CA ILE A 460 -10.38 20.66 -3.93
C ILE A 460 -9.23 21.49 -4.52
N ALA A 461 -8.00 21.27 -4.04
CA ALA A 461 -6.82 22.04 -4.46
C ALA A 461 -6.49 21.89 -5.95
N THR A 462 -6.83 20.75 -6.56
CA THR A 462 -6.61 20.46 -7.99
C THR A 462 -7.83 20.78 -8.88
N ASP A 463 -8.86 21.42 -8.35
CA ASP A 463 -10.11 21.77 -9.07
C ASP A 463 -10.86 20.56 -9.69
N LYS A 464 -10.59 19.37 -9.17
CA LYS A 464 -11.35 18.16 -9.50
C LYS A 464 -12.80 18.28 -9.02
N ILE A 465 -13.00 18.94 -7.88
CA ILE A 465 -14.29 19.35 -7.31
C ILE A 465 -14.30 20.86 -7.05
N ASP A 466 -15.47 21.47 -7.03
CA ASP A 466 -15.65 22.92 -6.85
C ASP A 466 -15.79 23.32 -5.39
N MET A 467 -16.39 22.44 -4.59
CA MET A 467 -16.46 22.55 -3.12
C MET A 467 -16.56 21.16 -2.50
N ALA A 468 -16.33 21.05 -1.20
CA ALA A 468 -16.65 19.84 -0.43
C ALA A 468 -17.60 20.17 0.72
N ALA A 469 -18.59 19.32 0.90
CA ALA A 469 -19.53 19.33 2.01
C ALA A 469 -19.69 17.89 2.48
N CYS A 470 -18.88 17.51 3.47
CA CYS A 470 -18.76 16.16 3.99
C CYS A 470 -18.36 16.20 5.47
N SER A 471 -19.02 17.06 6.23
CA SER A 471 -18.72 17.27 7.66
C SER A 471 -17.26 17.66 7.90
N MET A 472 -16.72 18.52 7.02
CA MET A 472 -15.32 18.94 7.09
C MET A 472 -15.11 19.86 8.29
N MET A 473 -14.33 19.38 9.25
CA MET A 473 -13.96 20.13 10.45
C MET A 473 -12.86 21.14 10.15
N ILE A 474 -13.03 22.37 10.65
CA ILE A 474 -12.07 23.47 10.48
C ILE A 474 -10.84 23.19 11.35
N THR A 475 -9.66 23.29 10.76
CA THR A 475 -8.37 23.19 11.47
C THR A 475 -7.35 24.15 10.88
N GLU A 476 -6.44 24.67 11.70
CA GLU A 476 -5.36 25.57 11.27
C GLU A 476 -4.45 24.96 10.19
N GLU A 477 -4.42 23.64 10.04
CA GLU A 477 -3.62 22.95 9.02
C GLU A 477 -4.35 22.90 7.67
N ARG A 478 -5.67 22.67 7.70
CA ARG A 478 -6.51 22.65 6.50
C ARG A 478 -6.72 24.05 5.94
N GLU A 479 -6.86 25.06 6.81
CA GLU A 479 -6.95 26.48 6.43
C GLU A 479 -5.70 27.00 5.67
N LYS A 480 -4.61 26.23 5.63
CA LYS A 480 -3.40 26.55 4.84
C LYS A 480 -3.36 25.89 3.46
N GLN A 481 -4.36 25.06 3.14
CA GLN A 481 -4.43 24.32 1.88
C GLN A 481 -5.74 24.56 1.13
N ILE A 482 -6.81 24.87 1.86
CA ILE A 482 -8.16 25.10 1.38
C ILE A 482 -8.83 26.15 2.26
N ASP A 483 -9.75 26.91 1.69
CA ASP A 483 -10.55 27.86 2.44
C ASP A 483 -11.85 27.23 2.97
N PHE A 484 -12.33 27.75 4.09
CA PHE A 484 -13.59 27.33 4.70
C PHE A 484 -14.67 28.42 4.59
N SER A 485 -15.92 27.98 4.44
CA SER A 485 -17.08 28.83 4.68
C SER A 485 -17.19 29.25 6.14
N ASP A 486 -18.14 30.15 6.42
CA ASP A 486 -18.71 30.27 7.76
C ASP A 486 -19.17 28.89 8.24
N LYS A 487 -18.98 28.64 9.54
CA LYS A 487 -19.41 27.37 10.12
C LYS A 487 -20.92 27.18 9.97
N TYR A 488 -21.30 26.01 9.51
CA TYR A 488 -22.70 25.63 9.36
C TYR A 488 -23.15 24.65 10.44
N TYR A 489 -22.26 24.08 11.25
CA TYR A 489 -22.65 23.25 12.40
C TYR A 489 -21.52 23.17 13.43
N ASP A 490 -21.84 23.01 14.72
CA ASP A 490 -20.84 22.70 15.76
C ASP A 490 -21.00 21.21 16.14
N CYS A 491 -20.00 20.40 15.81
CA CYS A 491 -20.04 18.97 16.07
C CYS A 491 -19.27 18.63 17.33
N GLY A 492 -19.98 18.10 18.34
CA GLY A 492 -19.35 17.52 19.51
C GLY A 492 -18.75 16.15 19.17
N ILE A 493 -17.53 15.88 19.64
CA ILE A 493 -16.86 14.59 19.49
C ILE A 493 -16.99 13.83 20.80
N SER A 494 -17.33 12.55 20.72
CA SER A 494 -17.47 11.66 21.87
C SER A 494 -16.58 10.44 21.72
N ILE A 495 -16.42 9.71 22.82
CA ILE A 495 -15.76 8.43 22.84
C ILE A 495 -16.82 7.35 23.01
N LEU A 496 -16.81 6.37 22.13
CA LEU A 496 -17.60 5.15 22.24
C LEU A 496 -16.74 4.01 22.77
N ALA A 497 -17.35 3.12 23.55
CA ALA A 497 -16.74 1.86 24.00
C ALA A 497 -17.78 0.74 23.96
N ARG A 498 -17.35 -0.50 24.18
CA ARG A 498 -18.29 -1.61 24.34
C ARG A 498 -19.09 -1.44 25.63
N LYS A 499 -20.39 -1.73 25.55
CA LYS A 499 -21.32 -1.55 26.67
C LYS A 499 -20.96 -2.41 27.89
N ASP A 500 -20.37 -3.58 27.67
CA ASP A 500 -19.96 -4.48 28.75
C ASP A 500 -18.70 -3.99 29.49
N ASP A 501 -17.88 -3.19 28.80
CA ASP A 501 -16.61 -2.66 29.32
C ASP A 501 -16.76 -1.33 30.03
N ILE A 502 -17.92 -0.67 29.92
CA ILE A 502 -18.20 0.55 30.66
C ILE A 502 -18.84 0.26 32.02
N SER A 503 -18.43 1.02 33.03
CA SER A 503 -19.17 1.19 34.27
C SER A 503 -19.67 2.61 34.32
N ILE A 504 -20.95 2.81 34.06
CA ILE A 504 -21.57 4.14 34.05
C ILE A 504 -21.80 4.57 35.51
N PRO A 505 -21.10 5.60 35.97
CA PRO A 505 -21.80 6.72 36.58
C PRO A 505 -21.34 8.05 35.98
N GLY A 506 -22.29 8.89 35.59
CA GLY A 506 -22.04 10.17 34.94
C GLY A 506 -21.24 11.14 35.80
N THR A 507 -20.26 11.81 35.20
CA THR A 507 -20.15 13.27 35.05
C THR A 507 -18.82 13.62 34.36
N THR A 508 -18.87 14.66 33.54
CA THR A 508 -17.79 15.23 32.72
C THR A 508 -16.58 15.71 33.55
N PRO A 509 -15.37 15.70 32.98
CA PRO A 509 -14.54 16.90 33.07
C PRO A 509 -13.98 17.34 31.72
N THR A 510 -14.08 18.65 31.49
CA THR A 510 -13.42 19.41 30.44
C THR A 510 -11.94 19.60 30.78
N SER A 511 -11.04 19.34 29.84
CA SER A 511 -9.65 19.81 29.92
C SER A 511 -9.28 20.58 28.65
N LYS A 512 -8.71 21.77 28.87
CA LYS A 512 -8.30 22.73 27.84
C LYS A 512 -6.98 22.28 27.23
N ILE A 513 -6.89 22.26 25.90
CA ILE A 513 -5.66 21.99 25.15
C ILE A 513 -4.74 23.21 25.19
N GLU A 514 -3.51 23.02 25.67
CA GLU A 514 -2.37 23.88 25.38
C GLU A 514 -1.69 23.46 24.07
N LYS A 515 -1.50 24.42 23.16
CA LYS A 515 -0.83 24.26 21.86
C LYS A 515 0.65 23.86 22.03
N LYS A 516 1.05 22.69 21.51
CA LYS A 516 2.48 22.43 21.19
C LYS A 516 2.77 22.83 19.75
N GLY A 517 3.83 23.62 19.57
CA GLY A 517 4.16 24.28 18.31
C GLY A 517 4.57 23.35 17.16
N PHE A 518 4.15 23.72 15.96
CA PHE A 518 4.43 23.13 14.64
C PHE A 518 5.86 22.59 14.44
N PHE A 519 6.88 23.31 14.92
CA PHE A 519 8.28 22.89 14.78
C PHE A 519 8.64 21.63 15.56
N LYS A 520 7.89 21.31 16.63
CA LYS A 520 8.15 20.12 17.46
C LYS A 520 7.67 18.83 16.79
N SER A 521 6.52 18.87 16.11
CA SER A 521 5.98 17.74 15.34
C SER A 521 6.87 17.38 14.14
N ILE A 522 7.40 18.38 13.43
CA ILE A 522 8.38 18.15 12.36
C ILE A 522 9.69 17.59 12.92
N SER A 523 10.15 18.09 14.07
CA SER A 523 11.35 17.58 14.73
C SER A 523 11.20 16.12 15.17
N GLU A 524 10.03 15.73 15.67
CA GLU A 524 9.75 14.35 16.08
C GLU A 524 9.60 13.42 14.87
N SER A 525 8.90 13.83 13.81
CA SER A 525 8.85 13.05 12.55
C SER A 525 10.25 12.94 11.91
N PHE A 526 11.05 14.01 11.92
CA PHE A 526 12.45 13.95 11.47
C PHE A 526 13.26 12.95 12.32
N TYR A 527 13.14 13.02 13.64
CA TYR A 527 13.85 12.11 14.54
C TYR A 527 13.43 10.66 14.30
N ASN A 528 12.12 10.38 14.19
CA ASN A 528 11.58 9.04 13.98
C ASN A 528 11.92 8.49 12.61
N ASN A 529 11.88 9.30 11.55
CA ASN A 529 12.11 8.82 10.17
C ASN A 529 13.58 8.70 9.79
N LEU A 530 14.46 9.54 10.36
CA LEU A 530 15.87 9.58 9.98
C LEU A 530 16.81 9.09 11.07
N ILE A 531 16.62 9.51 12.32
CA ILE A 531 17.60 9.31 13.39
C ILE A 531 17.38 7.99 14.13
N LEU A 532 16.12 7.69 14.48
CA LEU A 532 15.74 6.44 15.13
C LEU A 532 16.17 5.25 14.25
N GLU A 533 16.86 4.28 14.85
CA GLU A 533 17.45 3.11 14.17
C GLU A 533 18.47 3.42 13.05
N ASN A 534 19.02 4.64 12.98
CA ASN A 534 19.97 5.06 11.94
C ASN A 534 19.42 4.94 10.50
N ARG A 535 18.12 5.19 10.30
CA ARG A 535 17.43 5.09 8.99
C ARG A 535 18.02 6.01 7.92
N TYR A 536 18.66 7.12 8.28
CA TYR A 536 19.42 7.98 7.36
C TYR A 536 20.48 7.23 6.53
N LYS A 537 21.02 6.10 7.03
CA LYS A 537 21.96 5.26 6.27
C LYS A 537 21.33 4.64 5.03
N LEU A 538 20.06 4.23 5.12
CA LEU A 538 19.30 3.70 3.97
C LEU A 538 19.18 4.75 2.87
N ILE A 539 18.95 6.01 3.25
CA ILE A 539 18.87 7.12 2.31
C ILE A 539 20.21 7.41 1.66
N ILE A 540 21.31 7.40 2.44
CA ILE A 540 22.66 7.60 1.92
C ILE A 540 23.04 6.47 0.94
N ASP A 541 22.72 5.22 1.25
CA ASP A 541 23.05 4.09 0.38
C ASP A 541 22.18 4.09 -0.87
N GLY A 542 20.89 4.42 -0.75
CA GLY A 542 20.01 4.65 -1.89
C GLY A 542 20.50 5.77 -2.78
N LEU A 543 20.96 6.88 -2.20
CA LEU A 543 21.55 8.02 -2.92
C LEU A 543 22.80 7.63 -3.71
N LYS A 544 23.74 6.91 -3.10
CA LYS A 544 24.94 6.42 -3.79
C LYS A 544 24.57 5.56 -4.98
N LEU A 545 23.57 4.69 -4.80
CA LEU A 545 23.16 3.74 -5.84
C LEU A 545 22.45 4.45 -7.00
N THR A 546 21.56 5.40 -6.71
CA THR A 546 20.92 6.27 -7.71
C THR A 546 21.97 6.99 -8.55
N LEU A 547 22.98 7.61 -7.91
CA LEU A 547 24.04 8.33 -8.61
C LEU A 547 24.92 7.39 -9.44
N LEU A 548 25.31 6.24 -8.89
CA LEU A 548 26.12 5.24 -9.59
C LEU A 548 25.41 4.75 -10.86
N ILE A 549 24.15 4.33 -10.73
CA ILE A 549 23.36 3.83 -11.85
C ILE A 549 23.21 4.94 -12.90
N SER A 550 22.83 6.15 -12.49
CA SER A 550 22.64 7.28 -13.41
C SER A 550 23.91 7.62 -14.18
N LEU A 551 25.06 7.74 -13.49
CA LEU A 551 26.32 8.14 -14.09
C LEU A 551 26.86 7.07 -15.05
N LEU A 552 26.88 5.80 -14.63
CA LEU A 552 27.38 4.72 -15.48
C LEU A 552 26.47 4.48 -16.68
N SER A 553 25.16 4.56 -16.49
CA SER A 553 24.18 4.45 -17.60
C SER A 553 24.34 5.59 -18.60
N ALA A 554 24.57 6.83 -18.13
CA ALA A 554 24.80 7.98 -18.99
C ALA A 554 26.09 7.83 -19.81
N ILE A 555 27.21 7.44 -19.18
CA ILE A 555 28.50 7.25 -19.85
C ILE A 555 28.38 6.15 -20.92
N LEU A 556 27.91 4.96 -20.54
CA LEU A 556 27.75 3.84 -21.45
C LEU A 556 26.74 4.15 -22.55
N GLY A 557 25.60 4.75 -22.18
CA GLY A 557 24.55 5.12 -23.11
C GLY A 557 24.99 6.20 -24.11
N THR A 558 25.87 7.12 -23.73
CA THR A 558 26.42 8.12 -24.68
C THR A 558 27.35 7.48 -25.68
N ILE A 559 28.23 6.59 -25.23
CA ILE A 559 29.15 5.86 -26.11
C ILE A 559 28.36 5.00 -27.10
N LEU A 560 27.39 4.22 -26.60
CA LEU A 560 26.50 3.42 -27.43
C LEU A 560 25.65 4.29 -28.35
N GLY A 561 25.14 5.42 -27.86
CA GLY A 561 24.35 6.38 -28.64
C GLY A 561 25.16 6.98 -29.80
N GLY A 562 26.44 7.29 -29.59
CA GLY A 562 27.36 7.70 -30.65
C GLY A 562 27.54 6.62 -31.72
N PHE A 563 27.73 5.37 -31.31
CA PHE A 563 27.84 4.24 -32.23
C PHE A 563 26.54 4.01 -33.03
N VAL A 564 25.39 4.06 -32.37
CA VAL A 564 24.07 3.95 -33.01
C VAL A 564 23.83 5.12 -33.97
N CYS A 565 24.22 6.35 -33.60
CA CYS A 565 24.18 7.52 -34.48
C CYS A 565 25.01 7.30 -35.74
N TYR A 566 26.24 6.79 -35.60
CA TYR A 566 27.10 6.46 -36.72
C TYR A 566 26.44 5.44 -37.67
N MET A 567 25.88 4.34 -37.13
CA MET A 567 25.14 3.35 -37.93
C MET A 567 23.93 3.98 -38.63
N ARG A 568 23.22 4.87 -37.93
CA ARG A 568 22.03 5.57 -38.44
C ARG A 568 22.33 6.57 -39.56
N MET A 569 23.55 7.09 -39.62
CA MET A 569 24.04 8.01 -40.66
C MET A 569 24.80 7.29 -41.80
N SER A 570 25.01 5.98 -41.68
CA SER A 570 25.73 5.19 -42.68
C SER A 570 24.94 5.05 -43.98
N LYS A 571 25.67 4.98 -45.11
CA LYS A 571 25.09 4.66 -46.43
C LYS A 571 24.73 3.16 -46.56
N ASN A 572 25.24 2.30 -45.67
CA ASN A 572 24.95 0.88 -45.68
C ASN A 572 23.53 0.61 -45.17
N LYS A 573 22.67 0.07 -46.04
CA LYS A 573 21.25 -0.20 -45.73
C LYS A 573 21.05 -1.16 -44.55
N LEU A 574 21.97 -2.10 -44.32
CA LEU A 574 21.87 -3.06 -43.22
C LEU A 574 22.08 -2.37 -41.86
N LEU A 575 23.16 -1.60 -41.73
CA LEU A 575 23.45 -0.83 -40.51
C LEU A 575 22.36 0.21 -40.22
N LEU A 576 21.87 0.88 -41.27
CA LEU A 576 20.77 1.82 -41.19
C LEU A 576 19.48 1.13 -40.69
N GLY A 577 19.17 -0.06 -41.21
CA GLY A 577 18.01 -0.86 -40.81
C GLY A 577 18.08 -1.30 -39.36
N PHE A 578 19.23 -1.83 -38.93
CA PHE A 578 19.45 -2.23 -37.54
C PHE A 578 19.29 -1.04 -36.57
N ALA A 579 19.92 0.10 -36.86
CA ALA A 579 19.80 1.29 -36.03
C ALA A 579 18.35 1.80 -35.94
N LYS A 580 17.60 1.80 -37.05
CA LYS A 580 16.16 2.15 -37.04
C LYS A 580 15.35 1.21 -36.15
N GLY A 581 15.56 -0.11 -36.29
CA GLY A 581 14.87 -1.13 -35.50
C GLY A 581 15.17 -0.96 -34.00
N TYR A 582 16.45 -0.83 -33.64
CA TYR A 582 16.89 -0.57 -32.28
C TYR A 582 16.22 0.68 -31.69
N ILE A 583 16.31 1.83 -32.37
CA ILE A 583 15.75 3.09 -31.87
C ILE A 583 14.23 2.97 -31.68
N SER A 584 13.52 2.38 -32.65
CA SER A 584 12.07 2.23 -32.58
C SER A 584 11.64 1.30 -31.45
N LEU A 585 12.36 0.21 -31.22
CA LEU A 585 12.06 -0.76 -30.16
C LEU A 585 12.30 -0.16 -28.78
N LEU A 586 13.50 0.40 -28.56
CA LEU A 586 13.92 0.86 -27.24
C LEU A 586 13.17 2.12 -26.79
N ARG A 587 12.79 3.02 -27.72
CA ARG A 587 11.94 4.20 -27.41
C ARG A 587 10.45 3.88 -27.36
N GLY A 588 10.00 2.81 -28.01
CA GLY A 588 8.61 2.37 -28.00
C GLY A 588 8.23 1.52 -26.79
N THR A 589 9.19 1.03 -26.03
CA THR A 589 8.96 0.14 -24.87
C THR A 589 9.02 0.94 -23.56
N PRO A 590 8.05 0.78 -22.64
CA PRO A 590 8.15 1.37 -21.31
C PRO A 590 9.45 0.94 -20.61
N VAL A 591 10.18 1.90 -20.04
CA VAL A 591 11.50 1.65 -19.44
C VAL A 591 11.44 0.66 -18.28
N LEU A 592 10.34 0.66 -17.50
CA LEU A 592 10.09 -0.34 -16.47
C LEU A 592 10.05 -1.76 -17.04
N VAL A 593 9.31 -1.95 -18.14
CA VAL A 593 9.17 -3.26 -18.80
C VAL A 593 10.51 -3.69 -19.40
N LEU A 594 11.26 -2.76 -20.03
CA LEU A 594 12.60 -3.04 -20.53
C LEU A 594 13.55 -3.48 -19.42
N LEU A 595 13.52 -2.80 -18.27
CA LEU A 595 14.31 -3.16 -17.10
C LEU A 595 13.99 -4.58 -16.62
N MET A 596 12.70 -4.92 -16.53
CA MET A 596 12.25 -6.26 -16.17
C MET A 596 12.69 -7.31 -17.19
N ILE A 597 12.56 -7.05 -18.49
CA ILE A 597 13.00 -7.99 -19.55
C ILE A 597 14.51 -8.22 -19.46
N ILE A 598 15.30 -7.16 -19.30
CA ILE A 598 16.75 -7.30 -19.25
C ILE A 598 17.17 -8.09 -18.01
N PHE A 599 16.55 -7.84 -16.86
CA PHE A 599 16.90 -8.54 -15.63
C PHE A 599 16.37 -9.99 -15.58
N TYR A 600 15.11 -10.23 -15.94
CA TYR A 600 14.45 -11.52 -15.78
C TYR A 600 14.54 -12.44 -17.00
N VAL A 601 14.81 -11.90 -18.20
CA VAL A 601 14.85 -12.68 -19.45
C VAL A 601 16.26 -12.69 -20.05
N VAL A 602 16.84 -11.52 -20.32
CA VAL A 602 18.14 -11.44 -21.03
C VAL A 602 19.28 -11.94 -20.15
N PHE A 603 19.34 -11.48 -18.90
CA PHE A 603 20.36 -11.89 -17.93
C PHE A 603 19.90 -13.03 -17.02
N ALA A 604 18.83 -13.74 -17.39
CA ALA A 604 18.29 -14.83 -16.58
C ALA A 604 19.31 -15.95 -16.32
N SER A 605 20.17 -16.23 -17.32
CA SER A 605 21.17 -17.31 -17.30
C SER A 605 22.53 -16.92 -16.72
N VAL A 606 22.72 -15.65 -16.35
CA VAL A 606 24.00 -15.14 -15.85
C VAL A 606 23.77 -14.54 -14.46
N ASN A 607 24.59 -14.91 -13.46
CA ASN A 607 24.47 -14.35 -12.12
C ASN A 607 25.10 -12.94 -12.07
N ILE A 608 24.33 -11.95 -12.52
CA ILE A 608 24.74 -10.54 -12.60
C ILE A 608 24.04 -9.75 -11.49
N SER A 609 24.77 -8.83 -10.87
CA SER A 609 24.21 -7.89 -9.91
C SER A 609 23.02 -7.12 -10.53
N PRO A 610 21.86 -7.02 -9.83
CA PRO A 610 20.71 -6.25 -10.30
C PRO A 610 21.06 -4.79 -10.68
N VAL A 611 22.08 -4.23 -10.04
CA VAL A 611 22.62 -2.89 -10.34
C VAL A 611 23.22 -2.82 -11.75
N ILE A 612 23.96 -3.84 -12.17
CA ILE A 612 24.53 -3.91 -13.53
C ILE A 612 23.41 -4.09 -14.55
N ALA A 613 22.38 -4.89 -14.24
CA ALA A 613 21.24 -5.05 -15.13
C ALA A 613 20.48 -3.74 -15.33
N ALA A 614 20.30 -2.97 -14.26
CA ALA A 614 19.77 -1.61 -14.33
C ALA A 614 20.64 -0.69 -15.19
N ILE A 615 21.96 -0.71 -14.99
CA ILE A 615 22.91 0.09 -15.78
C ILE A 615 22.79 -0.24 -17.27
N VAL A 616 22.75 -1.53 -17.63
CA VAL A 616 22.63 -1.95 -19.03
C VAL A 616 21.28 -1.53 -19.61
N ALA A 617 20.18 -1.75 -18.89
CA ALA A 617 18.85 -1.39 -19.38
C ALA A 617 18.68 0.10 -19.61
N PHE A 618 19.11 0.90 -18.65
CA PHE A 618 19.07 2.35 -18.79
C PHE A 618 20.08 2.86 -19.82
N ALA A 619 21.29 2.28 -19.92
CA ALA A 619 22.25 2.66 -20.96
C ALA A 619 21.71 2.39 -22.37
N LEU A 620 21.06 1.26 -22.60
CA LEU A 620 20.48 0.92 -23.90
C LEU A 620 19.32 1.87 -24.25
N ASN A 621 18.43 2.14 -23.30
CA ASN A 621 17.35 3.10 -23.50
C ASN A 621 17.91 4.50 -23.78
N PHE A 622 18.81 4.99 -22.92
CA PHE A 622 19.46 6.30 -23.05
C PHE A 622 20.21 6.44 -24.39
N ALA A 623 20.91 5.39 -24.84
CA ALA A 623 21.59 5.37 -26.14
C ALA A 623 20.63 5.59 -27.31
N ALA A 624 19.41 5.06 -27.25
CA ALA A 624 18.42 5.25 -28.31
C ALA A 624 18.00 6.73 -28.43
N TYR A 625 17.78 7.42 -27.31
CA TYR A 625 17.49 8.85 -27.30
C TYR A 625 18.71 9.69 -27.73
N VAL A 626 19.87 9.43 -27.14
CA VAL A 626 21.12 10.17 -27.43
C VAL A 626 21.54 10.03 -28.89
N SER A 627 21.34 8.84 -29.49
CA SER A 627 21.67 8.64 -30.91
C SER A 627 20.87 9.54 -31.84
N GLU A 628 19.58 9.77 -31.56
CA GLU A 628 18.73 10.67 -32.35
C GLU A 628 19.09 12.13 -32.09
N MET A 629 19.41 12.50 -30.84
CA MET A 629 19.91 13.85 -30.52
C MET A 629 21.21 14.16 -31.25
N PHE A 630 22.19 13.25 -31.23
CA PHE A 630 23.44 13.44 -31.97
C PHE A 630 23.20 13.55 -33.47
N ARG A 631 22.33 12.69 -34.02
CA ARG A 631 22.00 12.73 -35.45
C ARG A 631 21.41 14.09 -35.84
N THR A 632 20.43 14.59 -35.10
CA THR A 632 19.77 15.87 -35.43
C THR A 632 20.73 17.04 -35.27
N SER A 633 21.58 17.04 -34.24
CA SER A 633 22.59 18.09 -34.05
C SER A 633 23.69 18.07 -35.11
N ILE A 634 24.14 16.89 -35.57
CA ILE A 634 25.14 16.80 -36.65
C ILE A 634 24.55 17.25 -37.98
N GLN A 635 23.31 16.84 -38.29
CA GLN A 635 22.61 17.23 -39.51
C GLN A 635 22.16 18.71 -39.51
N GLY A 636 22.11 19.35 -38.34
CA GLY A 636 21.84 20.77 -38.19
C GLY A 636 23.01 21.67 -38.60
N VAL A 637 24.21 21.12 -38.86
CA VAL A 637 25.34 21.87 -39.41
C VAL A 637 25.25 21.90 -40.93
N ASP A 638 25.40 23.09 -41.52
CA ASP A 638 25.32 23.30 -42.96
C ASP A 638 26.33 22.42 -43.72
N LYS A 639 25.87 21.74 -44.78
CA LYS A 639 26.70 20.80 -45.55
C LYS A 639 27.88 21.48 -46.24
N GLY A 640 27.75 22.75 -46.61
CA GLY A 640 28.82 23.55 -47.21
C GLY A 640 30.02 23.72 -46.28
N GLN A 641 29.83 23.65 -44.96
CA GLN A 641 30.94 23.66 -43.99
C GLN A 641 31.79 22.39 -44.07
N ALA A 642 31.14 21.24 -44.32
CA ALA A 642 31.84 19.97 -44.50
C ALA A 642 32.57 19.94 -45.86
N GLU A 643 31.94 20.46 -46.91
CA GLU A 643 32.53 20.55 -48.26
C GLU A 643 33.72 21.53 -48.29
N ALA A 644 33.61 22.67 -47.63
CA ALA A 644 34.69 23.66 -47.50
C ALA A 644 35.89 23.12 -46.71
N GLY A 645 35.67 22.35 -45.64
CA GLY A 645 36.75 21.71 -44.88
C GLY A 645 37.57 20.74 -45.74
N VAL A 646 36.87 19.87 -46.47
CA VAL A 646 37.51 18.92 -47.39
C VAL A 646 38.23 19.62 -48.54
N ALA A 647 37.63 20.67 -49.11
CA ALA A 647 38.27 21.49 -50.15
C ALA A 647 39.51 22.25 -49.64
N GLY A 648 39.52 22.62 -48.35
CA GLY A 648 40.66 23.24 -47.67
C GLY A 648 41.77 22.28 -47.27
N GLY A 649 41.68 21.00 -47.66
CA GLY A 649 42.72 19.98 -47.42
C GLY A 649 42.54 19.15 -46.14
N PHE A 650 41.46 19.35 -45.38
CA PHE A 650 41.16 18.51 -44.22
C PHE A 650 40.62 17.15 -44.68
N THR A 651 40.99 16.08 -44.00
CA THR A 651 40.33 14.79 -44.15
C THR A 651 38.90 14.84 -43.61
N ARG A 652 38.06 13.85 -43.95
CA ARG A 652 36.68 13.77 -43.43
C ARG A 652 36.61 13.69 -41.91
N VAL A 653 37.61 13.05 -41.29
CA VAL A 653 37.70 12.93 -39.83
C VAL A 653 38.10 14.28 -39.22
N GLU A 654 39.09 14.96 -39.78
CA GLU A 654 39.51 16.28 -39.32
C GLU A 654 38.40 17.33 -39.52
N THR A 655 37.71 17.28 -40.66
CA THR A 655 36.52 18.10 -40.92
C THR A 655 35.45 17.86 -39.86
N PHE A 656 35.20 16.60 -39.49
CA PHE A 656 34.23 16.29 -38.45
C PHE A 656 34.67 16.79 -37.07
N ILE A 657 35.91 16.49 -36.65
CA ILE A 657 36.41 16.83 -35.31
C ILE A 657 36.57 18.33 -35.11
N TYR A 658 37.10 19.05 -36.11
CA TYR A 658 37.44 20.47 -35.97
C TYR A 658 36.33 21.43 -36.40
N ILE A 659 35.44 21.03 -37.33
CA ILE A 659 34.41 21.92 -37.87
C ILE A 659 33.01 21.52 -37.40
N ILE A 660 32.61 20.26 -37.60
CA ILE A 660 31.22 19.82 -37.38
C ILE A 660 30.93 19.56 -35.89
N MET A 661 31.75 18.74 -35.23
CA MET A 661 31.54 18.30 -33.85
C MET A 661 31.41 19.48 -32.86
N PRO A 662 32.25 20.53 -32.90
CA PRO A 662 32.12 21.65 -31.97
C PRO A 662 30.82 22.46 -32.17
N GLN A 663 30.25 22.45 -33.37
CA GLN A 663 28.98 23.10 -33.67
C GLN A 663 27.80 22.20 -33.24
N ALA A 664 27.85 20.92 -33.58
CA ALA A 664 26.84 19.93 -33.19
C ALA A 664 26.75 19.80 -31.65
N MET A 665 27.88 19.82 -30.94
CA MET A 665 27.91 19.77 -29.47
C MET A 665 27.18 20.95 -28.83
N ARG A 666 27.30 22.15 -29.41
CA ARG A 666 26.55 23.32 -28.92
C ARG A 666 25.03 23.17 -29.10
N GLN A 667 24.59 22.46 -30.14
CA GLN A 667 23.18 22.19 -30.36
C GLN A 667 22.65 21.04 -29.48
N VAL A 668 23.47 20.02 -29.20
CA VAL A 668 23.01 18.83 -28.46
C VAL A 668 22.95 19.06 -26.95
N LEU A 669 23.88 19.83 -26.38
CA LEU A 669 24.06 19.94 -24.92
C LEU A 669 22.78 20.32 -24.16
N PRO A 670 21.96 21.29 -24.63
CA PRO A 670 20.71 21.64 -23.95
C PRO A 670 19.70 20.48 -23.88
N VAL A 671 19.59 19.70 -24.96
CA VAL A 671 18.65 18.56 -25.04
C VAL A 671 19.19 17.38 -24.24
N TYR A 672 20.50 17.13 -24.35
CA TYR A 672 21.19 16.08 -23.60
C TYR A 672 21.05 16.27 -22.08
N LYS A 673 21.10 17.51 -21.60
CA LYS A 673 20.89 17.86 -20.19
C LYS A 673 19.52 17.39 -19.69
N GLY A 674 18.46 17.67 -20.45
CA GLY A 674 17.11 17.24 -20.11
C GLY A 674 16.98 15.71 -20.06
N GLU A 675 17.59 15.02 -21.02
CA GLU A 675 17.59 13.56 -21.04
C GLU A 675 18.35 12.96 -19.86
N PHE A 676 19.49 13.53 -19.46
CA PHE A 676 20.24 13.04 -18.30
C PHE A 676 19.45 13.24 -17.00
N ILE A 677 18.72 14.34 -16.86
CA ILE A 677 17.82 14.54 -15.71
C ILE A 677 16.68 13.51 -15.73
N SER A 678 16.14 13.19 -16.92
CA SER A 678 15.13 12.14 -17.09
C SER A 678 15.67 10.78 -16.64
N LEU A 679 16.89 10.42 -17.07
CA LEU A 679 17.58 9.20 -16.66
C LEU A 679 17.73 9.08 -15.14
N LEU A 680 18.12 10.17 -14.47
CA LEU A 680 18.22 10.20 -13.01
C LEU A 680 16.87 9.96 -12.34
N LYS A 681 15.77 10.47 -12.89
CA LYS A 681 14.42 10.21 -12.36
C LYS A 681 13.95 8.78 -12.64
N MET A 682 14.32 8.21 -13.80
CA MET A 682 13.96 6.84 -14.17
C MET A 682 14.59 5.79 -13.24
N THR A 683 15.66 6.09 -12.50
CA THR A 683 16.18 5.15 -11.50
C THR A 683 15.18 4.85 -10.39
N SER A 684 14.14 5.67 -10.19
CA SER A 684 13.08 5.43 -9.20
C SER A 684 12.33 4.10 -9.37
N ILE A 685 12.44 3.46 -10.55
CA ILE A 685 11.76 2.20 -10.85
C ILE A 685 12.64 0.97 -10.59
N VAL A 686 13.88 1.12 -10.14
CA VAL A 686 14.77 -0.04 -9.92
C VAL A 686 14.35 -0.92 -8.74
N GLY A 687 13.47 -0.40 -7.87
CA GLY A 687 12.86 -1.18 -6.79
C GLY A 687 12.16 -2.46 -7.26
N TYR A 688 11.67 -2.51 -8.50
CA TYR A 688 11.02 -3.68 -9.10
C TYR A 688 11.97 -4.87 -9.35
N ILE A 689 13.29 -4.64 -9.31
CA ILE A 689 14.31 -5.70 -9.39
C ILE A 689 15.12 -5.78 -8.09
N ALA A 690 14.50 -5.41 -6.97
CA ALA A 690 15.05 -5.44 -5.61
C ALA A 690 16.30 -4.57 -5.39
N VAL A 691 16.54 -3.57 -6.24
CA VAL A 691 17.58 -2.56 -6.05
C VAL A 691 17.06 -1.48 -5.12
N GLN A 692 17.84 -1.13 -4.09
CA GLN A 692 17.45 -0.14 -3.08
C GLN A 692 17.97 1.25 -3.44
N ASP A 693 17.26 1.95 -4.32
CA ASP A 693 17.50 3.37 -4.61
C ASP A 693 16.81 4.29 -3.58
N ILE A 694 16.84 5.61 -3.80
CA ILE A 694 16.18 6.58 -2.90
C ILE A 694 14.67 6.29 -2.76
N THR A 695 13.99 5.95 -3.85
CA THR A 695 12.55 5.66 -3.81
C THR A 695 12.27 4.43 -2.97
N ARG A 696 13.04 3.35 -3.19
CA ARG A 696 12.90 2.13 -2.40
C ARG A 696 13.30 2.32 -0.93
N ALA A 697 14.32 3.13 -0.65
CA ALA A 697 14.71 3.47 0.72
C ALA A 697 13.61 4.26 1.44
N SER A 698 12.96 5.20 0.75
CA SER A 698 11.78 5.92 1.25
C SER A 698 10.60 4.98 1.51
N ASP A 699 10.31 4.04 0.60
CA ASP A 699 9.26 3.04 0.80
C ASP A 699 9.53 2.15 2.02
N ILE A 700 10.79 1.76 2.24
CA ILE A 700 11.19 0.99 3.42
C ILE A 700 10.98 1.81 4.69
N ILE A 701 11.39 3.08 4.73
CA ILE A 701 11.19 3.95 5.90
C ILE A 701 9.69 4.16 6.16
N ARG A 702 8.89 4.42 5.12
CA ARG A 702 7.43 4.51 5.22
C ARG A 702 6.81 3.23 5.78
N SER A 703 7.23 2.07 5.30
CA SER A 703 6.69 0.79 5.78
C SER A 703 7.05 0.47 7.24
N ARG A 704 8.15 1.05 7.76
CA ARG A 704 8.61 0.84 9.14
C ARG A 704 8.09 1.87 10.13
N THR A 705 7.87 3.10 9.67
CA THR A 705 7.41 4.22 10.49
C THR A 705 5.91 4.44 10.41
N PHE A 706 5.27 3.86 9.38
CA PHE A 706 3.90 4.13 8.96
C PHE A 706 3.60 5.62 8.70
N ASP A 707 4.64 6.45 8.61
CA ASP A 707 4.60 7.85 8.19
C ASP A 707 4.79 7.93 6.68
N ALA A 708 3.74 8.28 5.94
CA ALA A 708 3.80 8.44 4.49
C ALA A 708 4.26 9.85 4.07
N PHE A 709 4.03 10.86 4.91
CA PHE A 709 4.23 12.26 4.56
C PHE A 709 5.71 12.61 4.50
N PHE A 710 6.46 12.33 5.58
CA PHE A 710 7.86 12.73 5.66
C PHE A 710 8.76 11.95 4.69
N PRO A 711 8.69 10.61 4.57
CA PRO A 711 9.54 9.87 3.65
C PRO A 711 9.32 10.23 2.17
N LEU A 712 8.05 10.42 1.75
CA LEU A 712 7.74 10.79 0.37
C LEU A 712 8.20 12.21 0.03
N LEU A 713 7.98 13.19 0.92
CA LEU A 713 8.49 14.54 0.72
C LEU A 713 10.01 14.59 0.75
N MET A 714 10.64 13.81 1.63
CA MET A 714 12.09 13.68 1.67
C MET A 714 12.62 13.09 0.35
N ALA A 715 12.04 12.01 -0.17
CA ALA A 715 12.44 11.42 -1.44
C ALA A 715 12.28 12.43 -2.58
N ALA A 716 11.13 13.12 -2.66
CA ALA A 716 10.88 14.16 -3.65
C ALA A 716 11.90 15.31 -3.55
N ALA A 717 12.21 15.77 -2.34
CA ALA A 717 13.20 16.81 -2.09
C ALA A 717 14.61 16.37 -2.50
N ILE A 718 15.01 15.13 -2.19
CA ILE A 718 16.33 14.60 -2.59
C ILE A 718 16.41 14.52 -4.11
N TYR A 719 15.40 13.99 -4.79
CA TYR A 719 15.38 13.94 -6.27
C TYR A 719 15.40 15.35 -6.89
N LEU A 720 14.72 16.32 -6.28
CA LEU A 720 14.74 17.72 -6.72
C LEU A 720 16.13 18.34 -6.55
N VAL A 721 16.77 18.17 -5.39
CA VAL A 721 18.13 18.65 -5.11
C VAL A 721 19.11 17.99 -6.07
N LEU A 722 19.00 16.68 -6.30
CA LEU A 722 19.83 15.97 -7.27
C LEU A 722 19.67 16.50 -8.69
N ALA A 723 18.43 16.68 -9.15
CA ALA A 723 18.16 17.24 -10.46
C ALA A 723 18.70 18.68 -10.60
N TRP A 724 18.57 19.50 -9.55
CA TRP A 724 19.09 20.87 -9.51
C TRP A 724 20.62 20.91 -9.51
N LEU A 725 21.28 20.09 -8.71
CA LEU A 725 22.74 19.96 -8.68
C LEU A 725 23.28 19.47 -10.02
N LEU A 726 22.63 18.48 -10.63
CA LEU A 726 22.99 17.98 -11.96
C LEU A 726 22.80 19.06 -13.03
N THR A 727 21.68 19.79 -12.97
CA THR A 727 21.39 20.93 -13.86
C THR A 727 22.50 21.97 -13.77
N TRP A 728 22.85 22.38 -12.56
CA TRP A 728 23.91 23.35 -12.29
C TRP A 728 25.29 22.86 -12.77
N ALA A 729 25.63 21.58 -12.53
CA ALA A 729 26.88 20.99 -12.98
C ALA A 729 26.98 20.98 -14.51
N LEU A 730 25.89 20.61 -15.20
CA LEU A 730 25.84 20.58 -16.66
C LEU A 730 25.86 21.99 -17.28
N ASP A 731 25.27 23.00 -16.62
CA ASP A 731 25.36 24.41 -17.06
C ASP A 731 26.80 24.93 -17.04
N LYS A 732 27.60 24.54 -16.04
CA LYS A 732 29.03 24.88 -15.99
C LYS A 732 29.79 24.27 -17.16
N VAL A 733 29.48 23.02 -17.52
CA VAL A 733 30.06 22.35 -18.70
C VAL A 733 29.62 23.08 -19.99
N GLU A 734 28.35 23.44 -20.13
CA GLU A 734 27.83 24.16 -21.30
C GLU A 734 28.55 25.51 -21.51
N ILE A 735 28.72 26.31 -20.45
CA ILE A 735 29.43 27.60 -20.49
C ILE A 735 30.90 27.42 -20.91
N SER A 736 31.52 26.30 -20.55
CA SER A 736 32.91 26.02 -20.94
C SER A 736 33.08 25.71 -22.44
N VAL A 737 32.04 25.13 -23.05
CA VAL A 737 32.04 24.65 -24.44
C VAL A 737 31.50 25.70 -25.42
N ASP A 738 30.62 26.61 -25.00
CA ASP A 738 30.12 27.70 -25.85
C ASP A 738 30.92 29.03 -25.68
N PRO A 739 31.73 29.43 -26.69
CA PRO A 739 32.49 30.68 -26.64
C PRO A 739 31.62 31.93 -26.54
N LYS A 740 30.36 31.88 -27.04
CA LYS A 740 29.43 33.02 -26.97
C LYS A 740 28.93 33.21 -25.55
N ARG A 741 28.40 32.16 -24.89
CA ARG A 741 28.06 32.21 -23.46
C ARG A 741 29.25 32.56 -22.57
N LYS A 742 30.44 32.03 -22.86
CA LYS A 742 31.66 32.37 -22.11
C LYS A 742 32.02 33.85 -22.20
N ARG A 743 31.81 34.49 -23.36
CA ARG A 743 31.99 35.93 -23.54
C ARG A 743 30.92 36.76 -22.81
N ILE A 744 29.66 36.35 -22.89
CA ILE A 744 28.55 37.02 -22.18
C ILE A 744 28.78 37.00 -20.67
N LYS A 745 29.09 35.83 -20.11
CA LYS A 745 29.35 35.69 -18.68
C LYS A 745 30.58 36.48 -18.20
N LYS A 746 31.66 36.51 -18.99
CA LYS A 746 32.82 37.37 -18.70
C LYS A 746 32.48 38.86 -18.75
N ALA A 747 31.50 39.26 -19.55
CA ALA A 747 31.04 40.65 -19.60
C ALA A 747 30.15 40.97 -18.39
N GLU A 748 29.30 40.03 -17.94
CA GLU A 748 28.50 40.16 -16.71
C GLU A 748 29.36 40.17 -15.44
N GLU A 749 30.45 39.39 -15.39
CA GLU A 749 31.40 39.37 -14.26
C GLU A 749 32.36 40.58 -14.23
N ALA A 750 32.40 41.37 -15.31
CA ALA A 750 33.23 42.57 -15.43
C ALA A 750 32.48 43.89 -15.17
N VAL A 751 31.16 43.81 -14.97
CA VAL A 751 30.26 44.88 -14.52
C VAL A 751 29.98 44.68 -13.04
#